data_AF-A0A383RR92-F1
#
_entry.id   AF-A0A383RR92-F1
#
_cell.length_a   1.000
_cell.length_b   1.000
_cell.length_c   1.000
_cell.angle_alpha   90.00
_cell.angle_beta   90.00
_cell.angle_gamma   90.00
#
_symmetry.space_group_name_H-M   'P 1'
#
loop_
_entity.id
_entity.type
_entity.pdbx_description
1 polymer ?
#
loop_
_entity_poly.entity_id
_entity_poly.type
_entity_poly.pdbx_seq_one_letter_code
_entity_poly.pdbx_strand_id
1 'polypeptide(L)'
;MVDQNSQFYAILTNIGAAKQANADALGIPWKITQMAVGDGNPGVVENPPLPMPSASAVALLNEWRRAPLNQLKVDDKDSSIIVAEQVIPADVGGRWIREIALYDADGDMVAVANCAPTYKPLLSQGSGRTQVVRMNMIVSSSSNVQLKIDPSVVVATREWVTEELAKQDFKHSVLAATTAAITLSGLQTVDGVALTAGARVLVKNQVAGKDNGLYLVAAGAWVRCTDADTSAKVTPGLLVQVERGALNGDSAWQLVTDATITLGVTALAFERVFGRTGVAAGTYRSVTVDACGRVVAATNPTTVAGYGLTDVYTKTQIDQALALKANIASPTFTGTPKVPTAPPGTNTEQAASTAFIQAAIAVLISSAPGALDTLNELAVAMGNDPNFAATVTNALALKAPLASPVFTGDPRVPTALATDNDTSAASTAFVRAAMALFGIGGSSPVVAGSLDSIEFGGLYSVGTTTSGGLPAVTPAISQGAQVLHMSYTDGASRSEVQLLIDRLYDRLFYRRCDSGQWKTWVPIWSGADTPKQTGPLDVTPGAMLTVGAWGWGASAVNFTDDIDAISVSALYMVSAATTGTKPEYPALVGVGQIPNGTLEHIERGSSKMATQRWDSLIGSINPLSFVRTKNTAGAWSAWELVVTDRHLPYRAKVYYRSAGVYQWTVPAGVYKVDVEVRGAGGSGGFGSQETGSGGGGGGGISKRLCTVVPGSVITITVGAGGAAVSTVGASGNSGTASAFGTFCSATGGSGGSSGSGATGGFGAGGDINMSLGAGNPALRNAPSTYALGGAGGGGESIFATSNSTTPSQPGMGGGGRTSNQSQPGADGCVFITY
;
A
#
# COMPACT_ATOMS: atom_id res chain seq x y z
N MET A 1 -22.99 -42.26 45.18
CA MET A 1 -23.35 -41.49 46.38
C MET A 1 -24.59 -40.64 46.13
N VAL A 2 -25.67 -41.21 45.56
CA VAL A 2 -26.83 -40.43 45.11
C VAL A 2 -28.10 -40.79 45.91
N ASP A 3 -28.15 -41.99 46.50
CA ASP A 3 -29.27 -42.47 47.32
C ASP A 3 -28.91 -42.39 48.82
N GLN A 4 -29.75 -41.73 49.61
CA GLN A 4 -29.58 -41.56 51.07
C GLN A 4 -29.74 -42.88 51.84
N ASN A 5 -30.30 -43.93 51.21
CA ASN A 5 -30.41 -45.27 51.79
C ASN A 5 -29.16 -46.14 51.53
N SER A 6 -28.19 -45.63 50.78
CA SER A 6 -26.91 -46.31 50.53
C SER A 6 -25.92 -46.09 51.67
N GLN A 7 -25.01 -47.04 51.87
CA GLN A 7 -23.91 -46.92 52.83
C GLN A 7 -23.02 -45.69 52.57
N PHE A 8 -22.91 -45.26 51.30
CA PHE A 8 -22.15 -44.09 50.88
C PHE A 8 -23.03 -43.13 50.08
N TYR A 9 -23.23 -41.93 50.60
CA TYR A 9 -24.16 -40.95 50.05
C TYR A 9 -23.65 -39.52 50.23
N ALA A 10 -24.22 -38.61 49.44
CA ALA A 10 -23.96 -37.18 49.48
C ALA A 10 -25.26 -36.46 49.83
N ILE A 11 -25.18 -35.41 50.64
CA ILE A 11 -26.29 -34.50 50.91
C ILE A 11 -25.87 -33.05 50.78
N LEU A 12 -26.83 -32.20 50.46
CA LEU A 12 -26.69 -30.76 50.62
C LEU A 12 -26.68 -30.40 52.11
N THR A 13 -25.83 -29.46 52.49
CA THR A 13 -25.92 -28.81 53.80
C THR A 13 -27.11 -27.85 53.81
N ASN A 14 -27.55 -27.41 54.99
CA ASN A 14 -28.58 -26.38 55.12
C ASN A 14 -28.17 -25.08 54.40
N ILE A 15 -26.88 -24.76 54.39
CA ILE A 15 -26.32 -23.61 53.67
C ILE A 15 -26.41 -23.85 52.15
N GLY A 16 -26.00 -25.02 51.67
CA GLY A 16 -26.06 -25.37 50.26
C GLY A 16 -27.48 -25.36 49.70
N ALA A 17 -28.45 -25.94 50.43
CA ALA A 17 -29.85 -25.93 50.03
C ALA A 17 -30.43 -24.51 49.95
N ALA A 18 -30.10 -23.63 50.90
CA ALA A 18 -30.53 -22.23 50.89
C ALA A 18 -29.91 -21.45 49.71
N LYS A 19 -28.61 -21.66 49.44
CA LYS A 19 -27.92 -21.01 48.32
C LYS A 19 -28.40 -21.49 46.96
N GLN A 20 -28.70 -22.78 46.83
CA GLN A 20 -29.30 -23.33 45.63
C GLN A 20 -30.67 -22.68 45.35
N ALA A 21 -31.55 -22.63 46.37
CA ALA A 21 -32.87 -22.01 46.24
C ALA A 21 -32.78 -20.52 45.88
N ASN A 22 -31.80 -19.79 46.44
CA ASN A 22 -31.57 -18.38 46.12
C ASN A 22 -31.05 -18.17 44.69
N ALA A 23 -30.13 -19.02 44.23
CA ALA A 23 -29.64 -19.00 42.86
C ALA A 23 -30.76 -19.25 41.84
N ASP A 24 -31.65 -20.20 42.15
CA ASP A 24 -32.82 -20.49 41.34
C ASP A 24 -33.86 -19.36 41.34
N ALA A 25 -34.11 -18.73 42.49
CA ALA A 25 -35.07 -17.62 42.60
C ALA A 25 -34.60 -16.33 41.89
N LEU A 26 -33.29 -16.05 41.90
CA LEU A 26 -32.72 -14.83 41.33
C LEU A 26 -32.11 -15.01 39.92
N GLY A 27 -32.05 -16.25 39.41
CA GLY A 27 -31.42 -16.57 38.12
C GLY A 27 -29.92 -16.26 38.09
N ILE A 28 -29.25 -16.28 39.24
CA ILE A 28 -27.82 -15.96 39.37
C ILE A 28 -26.97 -17.24 39.39
N PRO A 29 -25.76 -17.24 38.80
CA PRO A 29 -24.91 -18.42 38.79
C PRO A 29 -24.41 -18.82 40.19
N TRP A 30 -24.70 -20.04 40.63
CA TRP A 30 -24.12 -20.65 41.82
C TRP A 30 -22.77 -21.27 41.48
N LYS A 31 -21.70 -20.75 42.08
CA LYS A 31 -20.31 -21.10 41.75
C LYS A 31 -19.72 -22.05 42.78
N ILE A 32 -19.74 -23.35 42.51
CA ILE A 32 -19.01 -24.34 43.32
C ILE A 32 -17.56 -24.36 42.85
N THR A 33 -16.59 -24.11 43.73
CA THR A 33 -15.20 -23.82 43.32
C THR A 33 -14.17 -24.83 43.82
N GLN A 34 -14.38 -25.44 44.99
CA GLN A 34 -13.40 -26.30 45.64
C GLN A 34 -14.02 -27.58 46.17
N MET A 35 -13.21 -28.64 46.23
CA MET A 35 -13.52 -29.87 46.95
C MET A 35 -12.48 -30.09 48.05
N ALA A 36 -12.94 -30.51 49.21
CA ALA A 36 -12.09 -30.95 50.30
C ALA A 36 -12.25 -32.44 50.57
N VAL A 37 -11.18 -33.05 51.06
CA VAL A 37 -11.14 -34.44 51.52
C VAL A 37 -10.54 -34.51 52.92
N GLY A 38 -11.08 -35.41 53.72
CA GLY A 38 -10.67 -35.63 55.10
C GLY A 38 -10.58 -37.11 55.44
N ASP A 39 -9.88 -37.41 56.53
CA ASP A 39 -9.73 -38.79 57.01
C ASP A 39 -10.81 -39.19 58.03
N GLY A 40 -11.68 -38.25 58.43
CA GLY A 40 -12.77 -38.47 59.39
C GLY A 40 -12.32 -38.87 60.79
N ASN A 41 -11.04 -38.71 61.15
CA ASN A 41 -10.45 -39.21 62.39
C ASN A 41 -9.78 -38.10 63.22
N PRO A 42 -10.55 -37.19 63.84
CA PRO A 42 -10.00 -36.06 64.60
C PRO A 42 -9.18 -36.47 65.84
N GLY A 43 -9.20 -37.75 66.26
CA GLY A 43 -8.55 -38.26 67.46
C GLY A 43 -7.48 -39.34 67.24
N VAL A 44 -7.05 -39.62 66.00
CA VAL A 44 -6.09 -40.69 65.66
C VAL A 44 -6.49 -42.05 66.28
N VAL A 45 -7.78 -42.37 66.26
CA VAL A 45 -8.30 -43.63 66.77
C VAL A 45 -8.01 -44.74 65.76
N GLU A 46 -7.55 -45.91 66.21
CA GLU A 46 -7.41 -47.10 65.37
C GLU A 46 -8.82 -47.57 64.95
N ASN A 47 -9.10 -47.59 63.64
CA ASN A 47 -10.43 -47.86 63.05
C ASN A 47 -11.55 -46.90 63.49
N PRO A 48 -11.50 -45.61 63.07
CA PRO A 48 -12.57 -44.66 63.35
C PRO A 48 -13.88 -45.10 62.67
N PRO A 49 -15.06 -44.83 63.27
CA PRO A 49 -16.34 -45.06 62.61
C PRO A 49 -16.43 -44.23 61.32
N LEU A 50 -17.18 -44.73 60.33
CA LEU A 50 -17.37 -43.98 59.08
C LEU A 50 -18.09 -42.65 59.39
N PRO A 51 -17.56 -41.51 58.90
CA PRO A 51 -18.21 -40.22 59.10
C PRO A 51 -19.59 -40.24 58.43
N MET A 52 -20.63 -39.86 59.17
CA MET A 52 -22.00 -39.80 58.65
C MET A 52 -22.29 -38.37 58.16
N PRO A 53 -22.64 -38.18 56.87
CA PRO A 53 -23.00 -36.87 56.34
C PRO A 53 -24.19 -36.27 57.09
N SER A 54 -24.05 -35.03 57.58
CA SER A 54 -25.11 -34.27 58.27
C SER A 54 -25.43 -32.96 57.55
N ALA A 55 -26.72 -32.63 57.43
CA ALA A 55 -27.15 -31.37 56.80
C ALA A 55 -26.73 -30.13 57.60
N SER A 56 -26.48 -30.27 58.91
CA SER A 56 -25.98 -29.18 59.77
C SER A 56 -24.47 -29.00 59.74
N ALA A 57 -23.74 -29.81 58.98
CA ALA A 57 -22.28 -29.72 58.91
C ALA A 57 -21.84 -28.39 58.27
N VAL A 58 -20.81 -27.76 58.83
CA VAL A 58 -20.19 -26.53 58.31
C VAL A 58 -18.72 -26.71 57.94
N ALA A 59 -18.10 -27.81 58.35
CA ALA A 59 -16.75 -28.23 58.01
C ALA A 59 -16.62 -29.77 58.07
N LEU A 60 -15.57 -30.32 57.45
CA LEU A 60 -15.18 -31.72 57.61
C LEU A 60 -14.62 -31.99 59.02
N LEU A 61 -14.74 -33.23 59.50
CA LEU A 61 -14.27 -33.61 60.85
C LEU A 61 -12.75 -33.54 60.99
N ASN A 62 -12.00 -33.92 59.95
CA ASN A 62 -10.56 -33.78 59.87
C ASN A 62 -10.10 -33.63 58.41
N GLU A 63 -10.25 -32.41 57.88
CA GLU A 63 -9.79 -32.03 56.56
C GLU A 63 -8.26 -32.10 56.46
N TRP A 64 -7.75 -32.73 55.39
CA TRP A 64 -6.30 -32.72 55.11
C TRP A 64 -5.94 -32.16 53.75
N ARG A 65 -6.92 -31.99 52.85
CA ARG A 65 -6.70 -31.33 51.56
C ARG A 65 -7.97 -30.64 51.12
N ARG A 66 -7.79 -29.42 50.60
CA ARG A 66 -8.76 -28.69 49.81
C ARG A 66 -8.08 -28.13 48.58
N ALA A 67 -8.72 -28.28 47.42
CA ALA A 67 -8.20 -27.77 46.16
C ALA A 67 -9.35 -27.41 45.20
N PRO A 68 -9.08 -26.63 44.15
CA PRO A 68 -10.08 -26.35 43.11
C PRO A 68 -10.63 -27.63 42.47
N LEU A 69 -11.86 -27.55 41.98
CA LEU A 69 -12.44 -28.62 41.15
C LEU A 69 -11.76 -28.70 39.79
N ASN A 70 -11.51 -29.93 39.33
CA ASN A 70 -11.04 -30.22 37.97
C ASN A 70 -12.21 -30.26 36.97
N GLN A 71 -13.35 -30.79 37.41
CA GLN A 71 -14.58 -30.84 36.62
C GLN A 71 -15.79 -30.62 37.51
N LEU A 72 -16.74 -29.83 37.01
CA LEU A 72 -18.09 -29.70 37.52
C LEU A 72 -19.04 -29.74 36.33
N LYS A 73 -19.87 -30.79 36.24
CA LYS A 73 -20.83 -30.98 35.15
C LYS A 73 -22.18 -31.48 35.67
N VAL A 74 -23.21 -31.34 34.84
CA VAL A 74 -24.50 -32.04 35.03
C VAL A 74 -24.35 -33.46 34.49
N ASP A 75 -25.03 -34.43 35.10
CA ASP A 75 -25.07 -35.80 34.58
C ASP A 75 -25.86 -35.88 33.27
N ASP A 76 -25.32 -36.62 32.31
CA ASP A 76 -25.87 -36.70 30.95
C ASP A 76 -27.18 -37.52 30.89
N LYS A 77 -27.48 -38.31 31.93
CA LYS A 77 -28.69 -39.15 32.06
C LYS A 77 -29.73 -38.59 33.00
N ASP A 78 -29.32 -37.73 33.94
CA ASP A 78 -30.21 -37.12 34.93
C ASP A 78 -29.79 -35.68 35.24
N SER A 79 -30.57 -34.72 34.74
CA SER A 79 -30.31 -33.30 34.93
C SER A 79 -30.42 -32.83 36.39
N SER A 80 -30.94 -33.66 37.30
CA SER A 80 -30.99 -33.36 38.74
C SER A 80 -29.67 -33.69 39.47
N ILE A 81 -28.72 -34.34 38.81
CA ILE A 81 -27.44 -34.74 39.41
C ILE A 81 -26.32 -33.83 38.91
N ILE A 82 -25.58 -33.25 39.84
CA ILE A 82 -24.31 -32.58 39.57
C ILE A 82 -23.16 -33.50 39.96
N VAL A 83 -22.20 -33.64 39.05
CA VAL A 83 -20.97 -34.41 39.23
C VAL A 83 -19.81 -33.44 39.40
N ALA A 84 -19.18 -33.47 40.57
CA ALA A 84 -17.99 -32.72 40.89
C ALA A 84 -16.79 -33.67 41.03
N GLU A 85 -15.68 -33.33 40.38
CA GLU A 85 -14.44 -34.13 40.44
C GLU A 85 -13.23 -33.29 40.85
N GLN A 86 -12.38 -33.91 41.65
CA GLN A 86 -11.05 -33.43 41.97
C GLN A 86 -10.03 -34.55 41.73
N VAL A 87 -8.93 -34.20 41.06
CA VAL A 87 -7.76 -35.06 40.90
C VAL A 87 -6.76 -34.75 42.01
N ILE A 88 -6.33 -35.79 42.73
CA ILE A 88 -5.23 -35.73 43.70
C ILE A 88 -4.00 -36.34 43.01
N PRO A 89 -3.00 -35.53 42.62
CA PRO A 89 -1.82 -36.02 41.92
C PRO A 89 -0.94 -36.93 42.81
N ALA A 90 0.05 -37.60 42.21
CA ALA A 90 0.85 -38.62 42.89
C ALA A 90 1.79 -38.09 43.99
N ASP A 91 2.12 -36.81 43.95
CA ASP A 91 2.98 -36.09 44.91
C ASP A 91 2.22 -35.60 46.17
N VAL A 92 0.89 -35.71 46.19
CA VAL A 92 0.05 -35.36 47.35
C VAL A 92 -0.69 -36.58 47.89
N GLY A 93 -0.59 -36.87 49.18
CA GLY A 93 -1.20 -38.05 49.81
C GLY A 93 -0.65 -38.37 51.21
N GLY A 94 -0.57 -39.66 51.53
CA GLY A 94 -0.06 -40.19 52.79
C GLY A 94 -1.14 -40.38 53.86
N ARG A 95 -2.41 -40.11 53.53
CA ARG A 95 -3.56 -40.13 54.45
C ARG A 95 -4.75 -40.88 53.87
N TRP A 96 -5.66 -41.29 54.74
CA TRP A 96 -6.93 -41.90 54.36
C TRP A 96 -7.93 -40.84 53.87
N ILE A 97 -8.81 -41.23 52.95
CA ILE A 97 -9.97 -40.46 52.53
C ILE A 97 -11.21 -41.20 53.02
N ARG A 98 -12.03 -40.53 53.82
CA ARG A 98 -13.30 -41.05 54.37
C ARG A 98 -14.46 -40.07 54.22
N GLU A 99 -14.16 -38.77 54.20
CA GLU A 99 -15.14 -37.70 54.04
C GLU A 99 -14.74 -36.77 52.89
N ILE A 100 -15.75 -36.23 52.21
CA ILE A 100 -15.62 -35.35 51.04
C ILE A 100 -16.60 -34.19 51.24
N ALA A 101 -16.18 -32.96 50.93
CA ALA A 101 -17.05 -31.79 50.95
C ALA A 101 -16.84 -30.91 49.73
N LEU A 102 -17.89 -30.19 49.34
CA LEU A 102 -17.85 -29.16 48.30
C LEU A 102 -18.03 -27.79 48.91
N TYR A 103 -17.30 -26.82 48.35
CA TYR A 103 -17.30 -25.43 48.78
C TYR A 103 -17.57 -24.50 47.59
N ASP A 104 -18.37 -23.47 47.84
CA ASP A 104 -18.65 -22.44 46.84
C ASP A 104 -17.65 -21.29 46.83
N ALA A 105 -17.87 -20.30 45.96
CA ALA A 105 -17.00 -19.14 45.79
C ALA A 105 -16.93 -18.26 47.04
N ASP A 106 -17.93 -18.31 47.93
CA ASP A 106 -17.93 -17.56 49.19
C ASP A 106 -17.20 -18.34 50.31
N GLY A 107 -16.76 -19.57 50.03
CA GLY A 107 -16.06 -20.43 50.98
C GLY A 107 -16.98 -21.25 51.88
N ASP A 108 -18.29 -21.24 51.63
CA ASP A 108 -19.26 -21.99 52.43
C ASP A 108 -19.31 -23.47 52.03
N MET A 109 -19.45 -24.36 53.01
CA MET A 109 -19.61 -25.80 52.73
C MET A 109 -21.03 -26.09 52.25
N VAL A 110 -21.18 -26.44 50.97
CA VAL A 110 -22.48 -26.59 50.32
C VAL A 110 -22.98 -28.02 50.25
N ALA A 111 -22.07 -28.99 50.25
CA ALA A 111 -22.43 -30.40 50.24
C ALA A 111 -21.38 -31.23 50.98
N VAL A 112 -21.81 -32.33 51.59
CA VAL A 112 -20.95 -33.27 52.31
C VAL A 112 -21.30 -34.71 51.94
N ALA A 113 -20.28 -35.56 51.83
CA ALA A 113 -20.41 -36.97 51.50
C ALA A 113 -19.44 -37.84 52.30
N ASN A 114 -19.81 -39.09 52.48
CA ASN A 114 -18.92 -40.13 52.99
C ASN A 114 -18.50 -41.07 51.86
N CYS A 115 -17.34 -41.68 52.00
CA CYS A 115 -16.83 -42.64 51.02
C CYS A 115 -16.18 -43.85 51.69
N ALA A 116 -16.02 -44.93 50.92
CA ALA A 116 -15.32 -46.11 51.39
C ALA A 116 -13.87 -45.74 51.78
N PRO A 117 -13.37 -46.17 52.96
CA PRO A 117 -12.03 -45.83 53.41
C PRO A 117 -10.99 -46.19 52.34
N THR A 118 -10.35 -45.16 51.79
CA THR A 118 -9.37 -45.34 50.71
C THR A 118 -8.07 -44.66 51.10
N TYR A 119 -6.96 -45.41 51.11
CA TYR A 119 -5.64 -44.83 51.36
C TYR A 119 -5.08 -44.23 50.07
N LYS A 120 -4.67 -42.96 50.11
CA LYS A 120 -4.03 -42.27 48.99
C LYS A 120 -2.52 -42.20 49.23
N PRO A 121 -1.70 -43.13 48.69
CA PRO A 121 -0.26 -43.12 48.92
C PRO A 121 0.46 -41.95 48.22
N LEU A 122 1.58 -41.55 48.81
CA LEU A 122 2.56 -40.62 48.22
C LEU A 122 3.55 -41.37 47.33
N LEU A 123 4.07 -40.70 46.31
CA LEU A 123 5.16 -41.22 45.49
C LEU A 123 6.39 -41.62 46.34
N SER A 124 6.69 -40.87 47.40
CA SER A 124 7.79 -41.16 48.34
C SER A 124 7.59 -42.45 49.15
N GLN A 125 6.36 -43.00 49.19
CA GLN A 125 6.04 -44.27 49.86
C GLN A 125 6.13 -45.48 48.90
N GLY A 126 6.70 -45.31 47.71
CA GLY A 126 6.93 -46.39 46.75
C GLY A 126 5.72 -46.78 45.89
N SER A 127 4.58 -46.09 46.02
CA SER A 127 3.37 -46.32 45.22
C SER A 127 2.66 -45.00 44.94
N GLY A 128 3.26 -44.14 44.10
CA GLY A 128 2.62 -42.89 43.69
C GLY A 128 1.41 -43.17 42.81
N ARG A 129 0.20 -42.96 43.32
CA ARG A 129 -1.05 -43.12 42.57
C ARG A 129 -1.71 -41.77 42.39
N THR A 130 -2.09 -41.40 41.17
CA THR A 130 -3.05 -40.30 40.94
C THR A 130 -4.46 -40.83 41.22
N GLN A 131 -5.22 -40.14 42.06
CA GLN A 131 -6.57 -40.58 42.46
C GLN A 131 -7.58 -39.51 42.09
N VAL A 132 -8.63 -39.91 41.37
CA VAL A 132 -9.79 -39.07 41.12
C VAL A 132 -10.80 -39.31 42.24
N VAL A 133 -11.26 -38.21 42.86
CA VAL A 133 -12.35 -38.19 43.83
C VAL A 133 -13.55 -37.56 43.14
N ARG A 134 -14.65 -38.31 43.05
CA ARG A 134 -15.90 -37.90 42.41
C ARG A 134 -17.00 -37.83 43.46
N MET A 135 -17.71 -36.72 43.52
CA MET A 135 -18.92 -36.54 44.32
C MET A 135 -20.11 -36.26 43.40
N ASN A 136 -21.16 -37.05 43.55
CA ASN A 136 -22.43 -36.84 42.87
C ASN A 136 -23.41 -36.28 43.89
N MET A 137 -24.03 -35.14 43.60
CA MET A 137 -25.01 -34.51 44.48
C MET A 137 -26.32 -34.28 43.73
N ILE A 138 -27.46 -34.52 44.39
CA ILE A 138 -28.77 -34.19 43.85
C ILE A 138 -29.09 -32.73 44.15
N VAL A 139 -29.59 -32.02 43.15
CA VAL A 139 -30.11 -30.67 43.23
C VAL A 139 -31.53 -30.62 42.68
N SER A 140 -32.37 -29.72 43.21
CA SER A 140 -33.72 -29.48 42.66
C SER A 140 -33.72 -28.82 41.27
N SER A 141 -32.62 -28.17 40.87
CA SER A 141 -32.40 -27.57 39.54
C SER A 141 -30.90 -27.36 39.31
N SER A 142 -30.42 -27.71 38.11
CA SER A 142 -29.02 -27.50 37.70
C SER A 142 -28.82 -26.27 36.82
N SER A 143 -29.90 -25.58 36.43
CA SER A 143 -29.90 -24.52 35.41
C SER A 143 -29.00 -23.35 35.75
N ASN A 144 -28.87 -23.04 37.05
CA ASN A 144 -28.10 -21.90 37.53
C ASN A 144 -26.72 -22.29 38.10
N VAL A 145 -26.29 -23.56 37.98
CA VAL A 145 -24.95 -23.96 38.45
C VAL A 145 -23.91 -23.58 37.39
N GLN A 146 -22.91 -22.79 37.78
CA GLN A 146 -21.82 -22.44 36.87
C GLN A 146 -20.88 -23.66 36.70
N LEU A 147 -21.00 -24.34 35.57
CA LEU A 147 -20.11 -25.45 35.23
C LEU A 147 -18.68 -24.97 35.02
N LYS A 148 -17.72 -25.71 35.58
CA LYS A 148 -16.30 -25.39 35.50
C LYS A 148 -15.53 -26.60 34.98
N ILE A 149 -14.74 -26.38 33.94
CA ILE A 149 -13.70 -27.30 33.48
C ILE A 149 -12.41 -26.51 33.56
N ASP A 150 -11.43 -26.97 34.32
CA ASP A 150 -10.10 -26.37 34.36
C ASP A 150 -9.23 -27.02 33.25
N PRO A 151 -8.96 -26.32 32.13
CA PRO A 151 -8.31 -26.93 30.97
C PRO A 151 -6.82 -27.25 31.19
N SER A 152 -6.22 -26.85 32.32
CA SER A 152 -4.79 -27.06 32.59
C SER A 152 -4.43 -28.48 33.07
N VAL A 153 -5.42 -29.31 33.43
CA VAL A 153 -5.18 -30.66 34.04
C VAL A 153 -6.14 -31.75 33.52
N VAL A 154 -6.79 -31.57 32.36
CA VAL A 154 -7.76 -32.55 31.83
C VAL A 154 -7.12 -33.49 30.82
N VAL A 155 -7.17 -34.79 31.09
CA VAL A 155 -6.91 -35.85 30.10
C VAL A 155 -8.25 -36.21 29.45
N ALA A 156 -8.38 -35.98 28.15
CA ALA A 156 -9.60 -36.33 27.41
C ALA A 156 -9.78 -37.85 27.39
N THR A 157 -11.00 -38.33 27.71
CA THR A 157 -11.31 -39.75 27.54
C THR A 157 -11.38 -40.07 26.03
N ARG A 158 -11.05 -41.31 25.67
CA ARG A 158 -11.15 -41.76 24.26
C ARG A 158 -12.57 -41.60 23.70
N GLU A 159 -13.57 -41.83 24.54
CA GLU A 159 -14.98 -41.65 24.21
C GLU A 159 -15.28 -40.19 23.86
N TRP A 160 -14.86 -39.25 24.71
CA TRP A 160 -15.02 -37.81 24.45
C TRP A 160 -14.35 -37.38 23.14
N VAL A 161 -13.12 -37.82 22.87
CA VAL A 161 -12.43 -37.50 21.61
C VAL A 161 -13.18 -38.05 20.39
N THR A 162 -13.73 -39.26 20.51
CA THR A 162 -14.48 -39.91 19.42
C THR A 162 -15.81 -39.17 19.15
N GLU A 163 -16.50 -38.71 20.20
CA GLU A 163 -17.73 -37.95 20.08
C GLU A 163 -17.51 -36.55 19.50
N GLU A 164 -16.44 -35.86 19.87
CA GLU A 164 -16.11 -34.54 19.33
C GLU A 164 -15.66 -34.60 17.87
N LEU A 165 -14.85 -35.60 17.49
CA LEU A 165 -14.50 -35.84 16.08
C LEU A 165 -15.73 -36.15 15.22
N ALA A 166 -16.69 -36.90 15.77
CA ALA A 166 -17.94 -37.22 15.09
C ALA A 166 -18.83 -35.98 14.81
N LYS A 167 -18.60 -34.85 15.50
CA LYS A 167 -19.32 -33.58 15.26
C LYS A 167 -18.71 -32.75 14.12
N GLN A 168 -17.52 -33.06 13.63
CA GLN A 168 -16.92 -32.31 12.51
C GLN A 168 -17.76 -32.44 11.24
N ASP A 169 -17.83 -31.36 10.45
CA ASP A 169 -18.57 -31.35 9.19
C ASP A 169 -17.95 -32.29 8.15
N PHE A 170 -16.63 -32.50 8.20
CA PHE A 170 -15.94 -33.44 7.32
C PHE A 170 -16.10 -34.88 7.83
N LYS A 171 -16.87 -35.69 7.10
CA LYS A 171 -17.16 -37.08 7.49
C LYS A 171 -16.20 -38.07 6.85
N HIS A 172 -16.07 -39.25 7.45
CA HIS A 172 -15.36 -40.35 6.81
C HIS A 172 -16.01 -40.68 5.47
N SER A 173 -15.16 -41.00 4.48
CA SER A 173 -15.56 -41.34 3.13
C SER A 173 -16.61 -42.46 3.10
N VAL A 174 -17.37 -42.45 2.01
CA VAL A 174 -18.32 -43.51 1.68
C VAL A 174 -17.83 -44.28 0.47
N LEU A 175 -18.15 -45.56 0.43
CA LEU A 175 -17.77 -46.43 -0.67
C LEU A 175 -18.47 -46.03 -1.97
N ALA A 176 -19.76 -45.66 -1.90
CA ALA A 176 -20.57 -45.26 -3.04
C ALA A 176 -21.66 -44.25 -2.62
N ALA A 177 -22.24 -43.56 -3.61
CA ALA A 177 -23.39 -42.69 -3.43
C ALA A 177 -24.55 -43.11 -4.34
N THR A 178 -25.78 -43.06 -3.82
CA THR A 178 -26.98 -43.45 -4.58
C THR A 178 -27.14 -42.64 -5.85
N THR A 179 -27.72 -43.24 -6.89
CA THR A 179 -28.11 -42.58 -8.15
C THR A 179 -29.63 -42.47 -8.30
N ALA A 180 -30.39 -43.19 -7.47
CA ALA A 180 -31.84 -43.20 -7.37
C ALA A 180 -32.26 -43.60 -5.94
N ALA A 181 -33.55 -43.56 -5.63
CA ALA A 181 -34.07 -44.06 -4.35
C ALA A 181 -33.83 -45.57 -4.22
N ILE A 182 -33.41 -46.00 -3.04
CA ILE A 182 -33.13 -47.40 -2.71
C ILE A 182 -33.90 -47.85 -1.46
N THR A 183 -34.03 -49.16 -1.28
CA THR A 183 -34.42 -49.73 0.00
C THR A 183 -33.23 -49.68 0.95
N LEU A 184 -33.41 -49.13 2.15
CA LEU A 184 -32.37 -49.03 3.18
C LEU A 184 -32.20 -50.36 3.94
N SER A 185 -32.03 -51.46 3.19
CA SER A 185 -31.80 -52.80 3.73
C SER A 185 -31.17 -53.72 2.67
N GLY A 186 -30.47 -54.76 3.11
CA GLY A 186 -29.92 -55.77 2.21
C GLY A 186 -28.60 -55.36 1.56
N LEU A 187 -27.88 -56.37 1.05
CA LEU A 187 -26.69 -56.14 0.23
C LEU A 187 -27.13 -55.88 -1.21
N GLN A 188 -26.73 -54.74 -1.76
CA GLN A 188 -27.15 -54.27 -3.08
C GLN A 188 -25.98 -53.63 -3.83
N THR A 189 -26.17 -53.37 -5.11
CA THR A 189 -25.20 -52.64 -5.95
C THR A 189 -25.64 -51.19 -6.06
N VAL A 190 -24.77 -50.25 -5.67
CA VAL A 190 -25.02 -48.81 -5.77
C VAL A 190 -23.98 -48.19 -6.69
N ASP A 191 -24.44 -47.46 -7.72
CA ASP A 191 -23.57 -46.80 -8.71
C ASP A 191 -22.53 -47.74 -9.35
N GLY A 192 -22.93 -48.99 -9.62
CA GLY A 192 -22.05 -50.03 -10.17
C GLY A 192 -21.11 -50.70 -9.15
N VAL A 193 -21.18 -50.35 -7.86
CA VAL A 193 -20.36 -50.94 -6.80
C VAL A 193 -21.19 -51.91 -5.95
N ALA A 194 -20.79 -53.19 -5.91
CA ALA A 194 -21.39 -54.18 -5.03
C ALA A 194 -21.03 -53.90 -3.57
N LEU A 195 -22.03 -53.70 -2.71
CA LEU A 195 -21.82 -53.30 -1.32
C LEU A 195 -21.67 -54.51 -0.39
N THR A 196 -20.73 -54.43 0.54
CA THR A 196 -20.53 -55.41 1.61
C THR A 196 -21.10 -54.89 2.93
N ALA A 197 -21.46 -55.79 3.85
CA ALA A 197 -21.86 -55.39 5.20
C ALA A 197 -20.73 -54.56 5.86
N GLY A 198 -21.10 -53.48 6.54
CA GLY A 198 -20.16 -52.51 7.12
C GLY A 198 -19.63 -51.44 6.16
N ALA A 199 -19.95 -51.50 4.87
CA ALA A 199 -19.64 -50.41 3.94
C ALA A 199 -20.46 -49.16 4.27
N ARG A 200 -19.88 -47.98 4.06
CA ARG A 200 -20.57 -46.69 4.23
C ARG A 200 -21.10 -46.23 2.89
N VAL A 201 -22.34 -45.74 2.83
CA VAL A 201 -22.98 -45.26 1.61
C VAL A 201 -23.62 -43.89 1.85
N LEU A 202 -23.38 -42.95 0.93
CA LEU A 202 -24.14 -41.71 0.89
C LEU A 202 -25.47 -41.98 0.19
N VAL A 203 -26.55 -41.94 0.97
CA VAL A 203 -27.91 -42.00 0.46
C VAL A 203 -28.39 -40.57 0.27
N LYS A 204 -28.55 -40.16 -0.99
CA LYS A 204 -28.90 -38.77 -1.35
C LYS A 204 -30.13 -38.65 -2.25
N ASN A 205 -30.71 -39.77 -2.67
CA ASN A 205 -31.78 -39.80 -3.67
C ASN A 205 -33.07 -40.49 -3.19
N GLN A 206 -33.32 -40.54 -1.89
CA GLN A 206 -34.62 -41.00 -1.38
C GLN A 206 -35.74 -40.04 -1.78
N VAL A 207 -36.94 -40.60 -1.97
CA VAL A 207 -38.16 -39.83 -2.23
C VAL A 207 -38.50 -38.93 -1.04
N ALA A 208 -38.41 -39.48 0.18
CA ALA A 208 -38.50 -38.69 1.40
C ALA A 208 -37.11 -38.19 1.78
N GLY A 209 -36.82 -36.92 1.54
CA GLY A 209 -35.48 -36.35 1.77
C GLY A 209 -34.98 -36.49 3.21
N LYS A 210 -35.86 -36.69 4.20
CA LYS A 210 -35.50 -36.95 5.60
C LYS A 210 -34.76 -38.28 5.80
N ASP A 211 -34.91 -39.21 4.85
CA ASP A 211 -34.27 -40.52 4.87
C ASP A 211 -32.90 -40.50 4.18
N ASN A 212 -32.50 -39.38 3.56
CA ASN A 212 -31.14 -39.21 3.05
C ASN A 212 -30.12 -39.11 4.22
N GLY A 213 -28.85 -39.37 3.94
CA GLY A 213 -27.75 -39.29 4.89
C GLY A 213 -26.69 -40.38 4.68
N LEU A 214 -25.84 -40.56 5.67
CA LEU A 214 -24.78 -41.57 5.66
C LEU A 214 -25.27 -42.84 6.35
N TYR A 215 -25.22 -43.97 5.64
CA TYR A 215 -25.70 -45.26 6.14
C TYR A 215 -24.61 -46.33 6.13
N LEU A 216 -24.67 -47.21 7.12
CA LEU A 216 -23.89 -48.42 7.21
C LEU A 216 -24.69 -49.57 6.61
N VAL A 217 -24.12 -50.21 5.59
CA VAL A 217 -24.73 -51.32 4.86
C VAL A 217 -24.82 -52.56 5.74
N ALA A 218 -25.97 -53.22 5.72
CA ALA A 218 -26.20 -54.49 6.39
C ALA A 218 -27.08 -55.42 5.53
N ALA A 219 -27.06 -56.73 5.81
CA ALA A 219 -27.99 -57.67 5.19
C ALA A 219 -29.44 -57.43 5.66
N GLY A 220 -29.61 -56.92 6.88
CA GLY A 220 -30.89 -56.41 7.41
C GLY A 220 -31.09 -54.93 7.12
N ALA A 221 -31.86 -54.23 7.96
CA ALA A 221 -32.04 -52.79 7.87
C ALA A 221 -30.70 -52.05 8.04
N TRP A 222 -30.47 -51.05 7.19
CA TRP A 222 -29.31 -50.18 7.29
C TRP A 222 -29.53 -49.18 8.42
N VAL A 223 -28.45 -48.85 9.11
CA VAL A 223 -28.45 -47.86 10.20
C VAL A 223 -27.63 -46.66 9.77
N ARG A 224 -27.88 -45.48 10.35
CA ARG A 224 -27.01 -44.32 10.09
C ARG A 224 -25.61 -44.57 10.62
N CYS A 225 -24.62 -44.02 9.93
CA CYS A 225 -23.23 -44.09 10.38
C CYS A 225 -23.05 -43.38 11.72
N THR A 226 -22.16 -43.87 12.58
CA THR A 226 -21.93 -43.34 13.95
C THR A 226 -21.49 -41.87 13.99
N ASP A 227 -20.93 -41.34 12.90
CA ASP A 227 -20.55 -39.94 12.73
C ASP A 227 -21.67 -39.06 12.14
N ALA A 228 -22.86 -39.61 11.93
CA ALA A 228 -24.05 -38.95 11.38
C ALA A 228 -25.38 -39.55 11.89
N ASP A 229 -25.38 -40.14 13.10
CA ASP A 229 -26.52 -40.85 13.71
C ASP A 229 -27.35 -39.99 14.66
N THR A 230 -26.88 -38.79 15.02
CA THR A 230 -27.62 -37.83 15.85
C THR A 230 -27.68 -36.45 15.19
N SER A 231 -28.73 -35.68 15.49
CA SER A 231 -28.94 -34.33 14.95
C SER A 231 -27.75 -33.39 15.17
N ALA A 232 -27.05 -33.51 16.31
CA ALA A 232 -25.88 -32.69 16.62
C ALA A 232 -24.66 -32.99 15.73
N LYS A 233 -24.61 -34.17 15.09
CA LYS A 233 -23.51 -34.59 14.19
C LYS A 233 -23.81 -34.27 12.72
N VAL A 234 -25.01 -33.78 12.40
CA VAL A 234 -25.42 -33.47 11.03
C VAL A 234 -25.79 -32.00 10.94
N THR A 235 -24.85 -31.22 10.45
CA THR A 235 -24.89 -29.76 10.33
C THR A 235 -25.04 -29.35 8.86
N PRO A 236 -25.70 -28.21 8.56
CA PRO A 236 -25.59 -27.59 7.25
C PRO A 236 -24.11 -27.38 6.91
N GLY A 237 -23.67 -27.88 5.76
CA GLY A 237 -22.25 -27.88 5.38
C GLY A 237 -21.49 -29.19 5.60
N LEU A 238 -22.12 -30.22 6.20
CA LEU A 238 -21.54 -31.55 6.28
C LEU A 238 -21.03 -32.01 4.90
N LEU A 239 -19.75 -32.39 4.82
CA LEU A 239 -19.08 -32.79 3.60
C LEU A 239 -18.58 -34.24 3.68
N VAL A 240 -18.79 -34.99 2.61
CA VAL A 240 -18.38 -36.40 2.50
C VAL A 240 -17.80 -36.71 1.12
N GLN A 241 -16.71 -37.48 1.09
CA GLN A 241 -16.11 -37.97 -0.15
C GLN A 241 -16.64 -39.36 -0.52
N VAL A 242 -16.76 -39.61 -1.82
CA VAL A 242 -17.23 -40.86 -2.43
C VAL A 242 -16.07 -41.51 -3.17
N GLU A 243 -15.72 -42.72 -2.76
CA GLU A 243 -14.53 -43.42 -3.24
C GLU A 243 -14.73 -44.07 -4.61
N ARG A 244 -15.88 -44.71 -4.83
CA ARG A 244 -16.13 -45.53 -6.02
C ARG A 244 -17.54 -45.27 -6.56
N GLY A 245 -17.70 -45.56 -7.85
CA GLY A 245 -18.97 -45.42 -8.54
C GLY A 245 -18.76 -45.01 -9.99
N ALA A 246 -19.68 -45.42 -10.87
CA ALA A 246 -19.64 -45.05 -12.28
C ALA A 246 -19.95 -43.55 -12.50
N LEU A 247 -20.91 -43.00 -11.75
CA LEU A 247 -21.37 -41.61 -11.88
C LEU A 247 -20.86 -40.69 -10.77
N ASN A 248 -20.79 -41.20 -9.54
CA ASN A 248 -20.49 -40.42 -8.33
C ASN A 248 -19.13 -40.77 -7.71
N GLY A 249 -18.34 -41.67 -8.30
CA GLY A 249 -16.98 -41.96 -7.83
C GLY A 249 -16.05 -40.75 -7.92
N ASP A 250 -15.00 -40.73 -7.09
CA ASP A 250 -14.03 -39.64 -6.99
C ASP A 250 -14.68 -38.26 -6.85
N SER A 251 -15.69 -38.14 -5.98
CA SER A 251 -16.44 -36.90 -5.78
C SER A 251 -16.66 -36.56 -4.31
N ALA A 252 -16.98 -35.32 -4.02
CA ALA A 252 -17.43 -34.90 -2.70
C ALA A 252 -18.78 -34.21 -2.77
N TRP A 253 -19.56 -34.44 -1.72
CA TRP A 253 -20.93 -33.98 -1.58
C TRP A 253 -21.09 -33.23 -0.27
N GLN A 254 -21.74 -32.08 -0.34
CA GLN A 254 -22.05 -31.22 0.79
C GLN A 254 -23.56 -31.26 1.06
N LEU A 255 -23.93 -31.29 2.34
CA LEU A 255 -25.30 -31.05 2.77
C LEU A 255 -25.62 -29.55 2.62
N VAL A 256 -26.56 -29.23 1.74
CA VAL A 256 -26.98 -27.85 1.39
C VAL A 256 -28.34 -27.47 2.01
N THR A 257 -28.85 -28.28 2.94
CA THR A 257 -30.07 -27.92 3.69
C THR A 257 -29.75 -26.80 4.69
N ASP A 258 -30.16 -25.56 4.37
CA ASP A 258 -29.99 -24.38 5.22
C ASP A 258 -31.06 -24.27 6.32
N ALA A 259 -31.08 -25.20 7.27
CA ALA A 259 -31.99 -25.19 8.42
C ALA A 259 -31.44 -25.96 9.62
N THR A 260 -32.06 -25.79 10.80
CA THR A 260 -31.79 -26.66 11.95
C THR A 260 -32.14 -28.11 11.58
N ILE A 261 -31.16 -29.01 11.70
CA ILE A 261 -31.32 -30.41 11.32
C ILE A 261 -31.87 -31.22 12.49
N THR A 262 -33.02 -31.86 12.27
CA THR A 262 -33.56 -32.91 13.14
C THR A 262 -33.65 -34.20 12.35
N LEU A 263 -32.81 -35.20 12.68
CA LEU A 263 -32.78 -36.46 11.94
C LEU A 263 -34.13 -37.19 11.98
N GLY A 264 -34.56 -37.73 10.83
CA GLY A 264 -35.87 -38.37 10.66
C GLY A 264 -37.03 -37.40 10.47
N VAL A 265 -36.79 -36.08 10.52
CA VAL A 265 -37.79 -35.02 10.30
C VAL A 265 -37.36 -34.10 9.17
N THR A 266 -36.22 -33.42 9.30
CA THR A 266 -35.72 -32.44 8.32
C THR A 266 -35.26 -33.15 7.05
N ALA A 267 -35.67 -32.64 5.88
CA ALA A 267 -35.20 -33.15 4.60
C ALA A 267 -33.72 -32.81 4.36
N LEU A 268 -32.91 -33.81 4.03
CA LEU A 268 -31.47 -33.67 3.81
C LEU A 268 -31.16 -33.66 2.31
N ALA A 269 -30.73 -32.49 1.81
CA ALA A 269 -30.37 -32.27 0.41
C ALA A 269 -28.85 -32.22 0.27
N PHE A 270 -28.31 -33.08 -0.60
CA PHE A 270 -26.87 -33.14 -0.86
C PHE A 270 -26.58 -32.68 -2.28
N GLU A 271 -25.61 -31.78 -2.41
CA GLU A 271 -25.10 -31.31 -3.70
C GLU A 271 -23.63 -31.67 -3.84
N ARG A 272 -23.23 -32.11 -5.04
CA ARG A 272 -21.83 -32.44 -5.31
C ARG A 272 -21.06 -31.13 -5.39
N VAL A 273 -19.96 -30.99 -4.67
CA VAL A 273 -19.13 -29.76 -4.69
C VAL A 273 -17.88 -29.90 -5.56
N PHE A 274 -17.27 -31.09 -5.63
CA PHE A 274 -16.17 -31.40 -6.55
C PHE A 274 -16.24 -32.87 -7.00
N GLY A 275 -15.72 -33.18 -8.19
CA GLY A 275 -15.70 -34.54 -8.74
C GLY A 275 -15.96 -34.61 -10.25
N ARG A 276 -15.91 -35.82 -10.80
CA ARG A 276 -16.10 -36.07 -12.25
C ARG A 276 -17.51 -35.65 -12.69
N THR A 277 -17.61 -34.83 -13.74
CA THR A 277 -18.91 -34.38 -14.27
C THR A 277 -19.45 -35.25 -15.41
N GLY A 278 -18.69 -36.25 -15.85
CA GLY A 278 -19.02 -37.08 -17.02
C GLY A 278 -18.58 -36.46 -18.36
N VAL A 279 -18.13 -35.20 -18.36
CA VAL A 279 -17.55 -34.55 -19.54
C VAL A 279 -16.10 -34.98 -19.71
N ALA A 280 -15.75 -35.52 -20.88
CA ALA A 280 -14.40 -35.98 -21.18
C ALA A 280 -13.41 -34.79 -21.21
N ALA A 281 -12.16 -35.03 -20.82
CA ALA A 281 -11.11 -34.02 -20.93
C ALA A 281 -10.89 -33.62 -22.40
N GLY A 282 -10.85 -32.32 -22.70
CA GLY A 282 -10.67 -31.83 -24.06
C GLY A 282 -10.96 -30.33 -24.19
N THR A 283 -10.78 -29.82 -25.41
CA THR A 283 -11.13 -28.44 -25.77
C THR A 283 -12.57 -28.40 -26.26
N TYR A 284 -13.37 -27.54 -25.64
CA TYR A 284 -14.76 -27.31 -26.02
C TYR A 284 -14.97 -25.85 -26.37
N ARG A 285 -15.82 -25.60 -27.37
CA ARG A 285 -16.16 -24.25 -27.82
C ARG A 285 -17.41 -23.70 -27.16
N SER A 286 -18.21 -24.55 -26.53
CA SER A 286 -19.33 -24.17 -25.67
C SER A 286 -19.46 -25.16 -24.51
N VAL A 287 -19.75 -24.66 -23.31
CA VAL A 287 -19.90 -25.45 -22.08
C VAL A 287 -21.19 -25.06 -21.37
N THR A 288 -21.87 -26.04 -20.79
CA THR A 288 -22.97 -25.86 -19.84
C THR A 288 -22.41 -26.13 -18.45
N VAL A 289 -22.66 -25.23 -17.50
CA VAL A 289 -22.23 -25.38 -16.11
C VAL A 289 -23.42 -25.61 -15.18
N ASP A 290 -23.19 -26.32 -14.07
CA ASP A 290 -24.14 -26.41 -12.96
C ASP A 290 -24.07 -25.17 -12.04
N ALA A 291 -24.91 -25.14 -11.00
CA ALA A 291 -24.95 -24.06 -10.02
C ALA A 291 -23.63 -23.84 -9.28
N CYS A 292 -22.78 -24.88 -9.19
CA CYS A 292 -21.44 -24.81 -8.62
C CYS A 292 -20.36 -24.42 -9.66
N GLY A 293 -20.73 -24.08 -10.90
CA GLY A 293 -19.82 -23.65 -11.94
C GLY A 293 -19.02 -24.77 -12.61
N ARG A 294 -19.38 -26.04 -12.41
CA ARG A 294 -18.69 -27.17 -13.04
C ARG A 294 -19.31 -27.51 -14.38
N VAL A 295 -18.48 -27.87 -15.34
CA VAL A 295 -18.92 -28.22 -16.71
C VAL A 295 -19.68 -29.55 -16.69
N VAL A 296 -21.00 -29.52 -16.90
CA VAL A 296 -21.89 -30.69 -16.91
C VAL A 296 -22.26 -31.17 -18.32
N ALA A 297 -22.10 -30.32 -19.33
CA ALA A 297 -22.17 -30.70 -20.73
C ALA A 297 -21.24 -29.79 -21.53
N ALA A 298 -20.72 -30.29 -22.66
CA ALA A 298 -19.86 -29.49 -23.50
C ALA A 298 -20.01 -29.91 -24.97
N THR A 299 -19.92 -28.94 -25.88
CA THR A 299 -20.06 -29.16 -27.32
C THR A 299 -19.01 -28.38 -28.09
N ASN A 300 -18.78 -28.78 -29.34
CA ASN A 300 -17.90 -28.08 -30.28
C ASN A 300 -18.71 -27.59 -31.49
N PRO A 301 -19.53 -26.53 -31.35
CA PRO A 301 -20.29 -26.01 -32.47
C PRO A 301 -19.39 -25.58 -33.63
N THR A 302 -19.79 -25.94 -34.85
CA THR A 302 -19.13 -25.51 -36.10
C THR A 302 -20.00 -24.56 -36.92
N THR A 303 -21.23 -24.30 -36.47
CA THR A 303 -22.18 -23.41 -37.13
C THR A 303 -22.60 -22.29 -36.18
N VAL A 304 -22.90 -21.13 -36.76
CA VAL A 304 -23.51 -19.98 -36.06
C VAL A 304 -24.67 -20.40 -35.15
N ALA A 305 -25.59 -21.21 -35.68
CA ALA A 305 -26.75 -21.68 -34.93
C ALA A 305 -26.34 -22.54 -33.72
N GLY A 306 -25.31 -23.37 -33.86
CA GLY A 306 -24.79 -24.17 -32.76
C GLY A 306 -24.12 -23.34 -31.65
N TYR A 307 -23.64 -22.13 -31.94
CA TYR A 307 -23.16 -21.18 -30.92
C TYR A 307 -24.29 -20.37 -30.26
N GLY A 308 -25.52 -20.45 -30.75
CA GLY A 308 -26.64 -19.66 -30.25
C GLY A 308 -26.55 -18.16 -30.58
N LEU A 309 -25.73 -17.76 -31.56
CA LEU A 309 -25.60 -16.36 -31.99
C LEU A 309 -26.82 -15.95 -32.82
N THR A 310 -27.51 -14.88 -32.40
CA THR A 310 -28.75 -14.39 -33.04
C THR A 310 -28.57 -13.13 -33.89
N ASP A 311 -27.42 -12.47 -33.81
CA ASP A 311 -27.10 -11.20 -34.46
C ASP A 311 -26.21 -11.35 -35.71
N VAL A 312 -26.11 -12.57 -36.27
CA VAL A 312 -25.28 -12.85 -37.46
C VAL A 312 -26.07 -13.61 -38.54
N TYR A 313 -25.75 -13.35 -39.80
CA TYR A 313 -26.38 -14.04 -40.94
C TYR A 313 -25.92 -15.50 -41.05
N THR A 314 -26.88 -16.41 -41.24
CA THR A 314 -26.60 -17.82 -41.52
C THR A 314 -26.10 -18.02 -42.94
N LYS A 315 -25.36 -19.10 -43.19
CA LYS A 315 -24.93 -19.50 -44.54
C LYS A 315 -26.12 -19.58 -45.51
N THR A 316 -27.25 -20.14 -45.07
CA THR A 316 -28.47 -20.23 -45.89
C THR A 316 -29.02 -18.85 -46.25
N GLN A 317 -29.06 -17.90 -45.32
CA GLN A 317 -29.50 -16.54 -45.62
C GLN A 317 -28.57 -15.84 -46.60
N ILE A 318 -27.26 -16.05 -46.48
CA ILE A 318 -26.26 -15.54 -47.43
C ILE A 318 -26.44 -16.20 -48.80
N ASP A 319 -26.58 -17.52 -48.86
CA ASP A 319 -26.77 -18.27 -50.11
C ASP A 319 -28.08 -17.87 -50.80
N GLN A 320 -29.17 -17.65 -50.03
CA GLN A 320 -30.44 -17.11 -50.54
C GLN A 320 -30.29 -15.69 -51.09
N ALA A 321 -29.58 -14.81 -50.37
CA ALA A 321 -29.31 -13.45 -50.84
C ALA A 321 -28.44 -13.45 -52.10
N LEU A 322 -27.50 -14.38 -52.22
CA LEU A 322 -26.65 -14.54 -53.40
C LEU A 322 -27.44 -15.13 -54.58
N ALA A 323 -28.36 -16.06 -54.34
CA ALA A 323 -29.23 -16.64 -55.35
C ALA A 323 -30.20 -15.63 -55.99
N LEU A 324 -30.45 -14.49 -55.33
CA LEU A 324 -31.22 -13.37 -55.89
C LEU A 324 -30.40 -12.52 -56.88
N LYS A 325 -29.09 -12.75 -57.01
CA LYS A 325 -28.23 -12.06 -57.97
C LYS A 325 -28.08 -12.87 -59.25
N ALA A 326 -28.02 -12.19 -60.40
CA ALA A 326 -27.74 -12.83 -61.68
C ALA A 326 -26.27 -13.27 -61.77
N ASN A 327 -26.00 -14.40 -62.45
CA ASN A 327 -24.63 -14.88 -62.72
C ASN A 327 -23.81 -13.81 -63.46
N ILE A 328 -22.54 -13.65 -63.09
CA ILE A 328 -21.65 -12.62 -63.65
C ILE A 328 -21.34 -12.84 -65.14
N ALA A 329 -21.39 -14.10 -65.61
CA ALA A 329 -21.21 -14.46 -67.01
C ALA A 329 -22.52 -15.02 -67.57
N SER A 330 -23.05 -14.37 -68.62
CA SER A 330 -24.15 -14.83 -69.47
C SER A 330 -25.41 -15.35 -68.73
N PRO A 331 -26.05 -14.55 -67.87
CA PRO A 331 -27.30 -14.95 -67.22
C PRO A 331 -28.43 -15.12 -68.26
N THR A 332 -29.18 -16.23 -68.18
CA THR A 332 -30.41 -16.43 -68.96
C THR A 332 -31.60 -15.79 -68.21
N PHE A 333 -32.15 -14.71 -68.73
CA PHE A 333 -33.30 -14.02 -68.14
C PHE A 333 -34.62 -14.63 -68.63
N THR A 334 -35.58 -14.88 -67.73
CA THR A 334 -36.97 -15.29 -68.06
C THR A 334 -37.96 -14.25 -67.50
N GLY A 335 -39.16 -14.12 -68.08
CA GLY A 335 -40.14 -13.07 -67.72
C GLY A 335 -39.88 -11.71 -68.42
N THR A 336 -40.23 -10.59 -67.77
CA THR A 336 -40.00 -9.21 -68.26
C THR A 336 -38.87 -8.52 -67.48
N PRO A 337 -37.58 -8.76 -67.83
CA PRO A 337 -36.45 -8.16 -67.15
C PRO A 337 -36.42 -6.63 -67.34
N LYS A 338 -36.28 -5.88 -66.24
CA LYS A 338 -36.19 -4.42 -66.25
C LYS A 338 -34.72 -4.00 -66.30
N VAL A 339 -34.25 -3.57 -67.46
CA VAL A 339 -32.89 -3.06 -67.66
C VAL A 339 -32.86 -1.52 -67.64
N PRO A 340 -31.81 -0.88 -67.11
CA PRO A 340 -31.67 0.57 -67.15
C PRO A 340 -31.67 1.10 -68.61
N THR A 341 -32.36 2.22 -68.84
CA THR A 341 -32.40 2.86 -70.16
C THR A 341 -31.08 3.57 -70.44
N ALA A 342 -30.36 3.10 -71.45
CA ALA A 342 -29.09 3.66 -71.87
C ALA A 342 -29.25 5.07 -72.48
N PRO A 343 -28.21 5.91 -72.42
CA PRO A 343 -28.18 7.19 -73.15
C PRO A 343 -28.14 7.00 -74.67
N PRO A 344 -28.82 7.84 -75.49
CA PRO A 344 -28.76 7.83 -76.96
C PRO A 344 -27.32 7.80 -77.50
N GLY A 345 -27.07 6.95 -78.51
CA GLY A 345 -25.72 6.76 -79.07
C GLY A 345 -24.82 5.77 -78.32
N THR A 346 -25.29 5.15 -77.24
CA THR A 346 -24.51 4.11 -76.54
C THR A 346 -24.33 2.86 -77.40
N ASN A 347 -23.09 2.39 -77.54
CA ASN A 347 -22.68 1.28 -78.41
C ASN A 347 -21.94 0.15 -77.65
N THR A 348 -22.29 -0.06 -76.38
CA THR A 348 -21.70 -1.12 -75.54
C THR A 348 -22.49 -2.42 -75.63
N GLU A 349 -21.94 -3.49 -75.05
CA GLU A 349 -22.56 -4.83 -75.01
C GLU A 349 -23.72 -4.96 -74.02
N GLN A 350 -24.19 -3.86 -73.41
CA GLN A 350 -25.31 -3.86 -72.47
C GLN A 350 -26.66 -4.15 -73.18
N ALA A 351 -27.59 -4.79 -72.48
CA ALA A 351 -28.94 -5.00 -73.01
C ALA A 351 -29.70 -3.67 -73.16
N ALA A 352 -30.18 -3.37 -74.37
CA ALA A 352 -30.93 -2.15 -74.68
C ALA A 352 -32.36 -2.18 -74.12
N SER A 353 -32.79 -1.11 -73.44
CA SER A 353 -34.18 -0.95 -73.00
C SER A 353 -35.09 -0.48 -74.14
N THR A 354 -36.40 -0.75 -74.03
CA THR A 354 -37.40 -0.24 -75.00
C THR A 354 -37.46 1.29 -75.04
N ALA A 355 -37.17 1.98 -73.94
CA ALA A 355 -37.11 3.45 -73.88
C ALA A 355 -35.86 4.03 -74.59
N PHE A 356 -34.75 3.28 -74.66
CA PHE A 356 -33.57 3.69 -75.43
C PHE A 356 -33.84 3.62 -76.93
N ILE A 357 -34.52 2.57 -77.40
CA ILE A 357 -34.93 2.41 -78.81
C ILE A 357 -35.89 3.54 -79.23
N GLN A 358 -36.86 3.92 -78.39
CA GLN A 358 -37.77 5.04 -78.68
C GLN A 358 -37.04 6.39 -78.76
N ALA A 359 -36.04 6.63 -77.92
CA ALA A 359 -35.24 7.84 -77.94
C ALA A 359 -34.40 7.98 -79.22
N ALA A 360 -33.86 6.87 -79.76
CA ALA A 360 -33.11 6.89 -81.00
C ALA A 360 -33.98 7.23 -82.23
N ILE A 361 -35.23 6.75 -82.26
CA ILE A 361 -36.21 7.03 -83.32
C ILE A 361 -36.58 8.53 -83.36
N ALA A 362 -36.65 9.20 -82.20
CA ALA A 362 -36.95 10.63 -82.11
C ALA A 362 -35.85 11.54 -82.70
N VAL A 363 -34.58 11.13 -82.66
CA VAL A 363 -33.43 11.87 -83.19
C VAL A 363 -33.38 11.85 -84.73
N LEU A 364 -33.87 10.78 -85.36
CA LEU A 364 -33.94 10.67 -86.81
C LEU A 364 -34.93 11.69 -87.43
N ILE A 365 -36.01 11.99 -86.70
CA ILE A 365 -37.12 12.85 -87.15
C ILE A 365 -36.73 14.35 -87.15
N SER A 366 -35.74 14.78 -86.36
CA SER A 366 -35.31 16.18 -86.23
C SER A 366 -34.43 16.72 -87.38
N SER A 367 -34.38 16.06 -88.53
CA SER A 367 -33.38 16.31 -89.59
C SER A 367 -33.92 17.01 -90.86
N ALA A 368 -35.07 17.69 -90.83
CA ALA A 368 -35.73 18.27 -92.03
C ALA A 368 -35.88 19.83 -91.99
N PRO A 369 -35.62 20.59 -93.08
CA PRO A 369 -35.62 22.08 -93.07
C PRO A 369 -36.73 22.81 -93.88
N GLY A 370 -36.90 24.13 -93.62
CA GLY A 370 -37.27 25.14 -94.65
C GLY A 370 -38.35 26.17 -94.30
N ALA A 371 -39.63 25.78 -94.36
CA ALA A 371 -40.77 26.70 -94.18
C ALA A 371 -41.46 26.57 -92.81
N LEU A 372 -41.10 25.53 -92.05
CA LEU A 372 -41.44 25.36 -90.63
C LEU A 372 -40.41 26.04 -89.71
N ASP A 373 -39.42 26.74 -90.27
CA ASP A 373 -38.31 27.33 -89.53
C ASP A 373 -38.77 28.55 -88.73
N THR A 374 -39.60 29.47 -89.23
CA THR A 374 -39.80 30.77 -88.56
C THR A 374 -40.76 30.80 -87.36
N LEU A 375 -41.85 30.01 -87.35
CA LEU A 375 -42.70 29.86 -86.15
C LEU A 375 -42.09 28.88 -85.14
N ASN A 376 -41.34 27.88 -85.61
CA ASN A 376 -40.51 27.01 -84.76
C ASN A 376 -39.32 27.80 -84.20
N GLU A 377 -38.73 28.75 -84.93
CA GLU A 377 -37.63 29.61 -84.46
C GLU A 377 -38.11 30.56 -83.37
N LEU A 378 -39.30 31.15 -83.46
CA LEU A 378 -39.89 31.97 -82.39
C LEU A 378 -40.29 31.14 -81.17
N ALA A 379 -40.89 29.96 -81.38
CA ALA A 379 -41.27 29.06 -80.30
C ALA A 379 -40.02 28.43 -79.64
N VAL A 380 -38.99 28.07 -80.40
CA VAL A 380 -37.68 27.58 -79.93
C VAL A 380 -36.85 28.70 -79.29
N ALA A 381 -36.90 29.93 -79.79
CA ALA A 381 -36.24 31.09 -79.16
C ALA A 381 -36.86 31.44 -77.78
N MET A 382 -38.13 31.06 -77.57
CA MET A 382 -38.83 31.13 -76.28
C MET A 382 -38.88 29.78 -75.53
N GLY A 383 -38.17 28.75 -76.00
CA GLY A 383 -38.01 27.45 -75.34
C GLY A 383 -39.21 26.50 -75.39
N ASN A 384 -40.18 26.75 -76.27
CA ASN A 384 -41.43 26.01 -76.39
C ASN A 384 -42.20 25.90 -75.05
N ASP A 385 -42.09 26.93 -74.21
CA ASP A 385 -42.62 26.94 -72.85
C ASP A 385 -44.05 27.51 -72.77
N PRO A 386 -45.07 26.70 -72.38
CA PRO A 386 -46.44 27.17 -72.21
C PRO A 386 -46.61 28.24 -71.13
N ASN A 387 -45.64 28.35 -70.20
CA ASN A 387 -45.64 29.27 -69.06
C ASN A 387 -44.48 30.27 -69.12
N PHE A 388 -44.03 30.65 -70.33
CA PHE A 388 -42.84 31.50 -70.55
C PHE A 388 -42.69 32.69 -69.60
N ALA A 389 -43.79 33.39 -69.28
CA ALA A 389 -43.76 34.49 -68.32
C ALA A 389 -43.30 34.06 -66.91
N ALA A 390 -43.79 32.93 -66.39
CA ALA A 390 -43.37 32.38 -65.09
C ALA A 390 -41.92 31.89 -65.13
N THR A 391 -41.49 31.30 -66.24
CA THR A 391 -40.12 30.80 -66.41
C THR A 391 -39.09 31.93 -66.49
N VAL A 392 -39.41 33.02 -67.19
CA VAL A 392 -38.55 34.22 -67.21
C VAL A 392 -38.51 34.86 -65.82
N THR A 393 -39.64 34.96 -65.10
CA THR A 393 -39.65 35.47 -63.71
C THR A 393 -38.83 34.59 -62.77
N ASN A 394 -38.90 33.27 -62.91
CA ASN A 394 -38.08 32.33 -62.12
C ASN A 394 -36.59 32.40 -62.50
N ALA A 395 -36.27 32.57 -63.79
CA ALA A 395 -34.89 32.73 -64.26
C ALA A 395 -34.25 34.05 -63.79
N LEU A 396 -35.02 35.13 -63.70
CA LEU A 396 -34.57 36.40 -63.10
C LEU A 396 -34.41 36.27 -61.57
N ALA A 397 -35.28 35.51 -60.90
CA ALA A 397 -35.17 35.24 -59.46
C ALA A 397 -33.92 34.42 -59.08
N LEU A 398 -33.27 33.74 -60.04
CA LEU A 398 -32.00 33.04 -59.88
C LEU A 398 -30.76 33.93 -60.08
N LYS A 399 -30.93 35.18 -60.53
CA LYS A 399 -29.81 36.15 -60.65
C LYS A 399 -29.58 36.82 -59.29
N ALA A 400 -28.32 36.92 -58.87
CA ALA A 400 -27.95 37.62 -57.66
C ALA A 400 -28.23 39.14 -57.79
N PRO A 401 -28.81 39.81 -56.77
CA PRO A 401 -28.97 41.26 -56.75
C PRO A 401 -27.66 42.00 -57.03
N LEU A 402 -27.72 43.10 -57.80
CA LEU A 402 -26.53 43.91 -58.14
C LEU A 402 -25.88 44.56 -56.90
N ALA A 403 -26.68 44.87 -55.87
CA ALA A 403 -26.20 45.40 -54.60
C ALA A 403 -26.28 44.31 -53.53
N SER A 404 -25.12 43.91 -53.00
CA SER A 404 -24.95 43.07 -51.81
C SER A 404 -25.79 41.77 -51.79
N PRO A 405 -25.58 40.85 -52.74
CA PRO A 405 -26.29 39.58 -52.73
C PRO A 405 -25.83 38.69 -51.56
N VAL A 406 -26.78 38.00 -50.92
CA VAL A 406 -26.49 36.90 -49.99
C VAL A 406 -26.53 35.58 -50.79
N PHE A 407 -25.37 34.97 -51.00
CA PHE A 407 -25.29 33.68 -51.71
C PHE A 407 -25.69 32.54 -50.78
N THR A 408 -26.53 31.61 -51.27
CA THR A 408 -26.88 30.35 -50.60
C THR A 408 -26.40 29.16 -51.45
N GLY A 409 -26.05 28.02 -50.84
CA GLY A 409 -25.44 26.87 -51.52
C GLY A 409 -23.90 26.87 -51.51
N ASP A 410 -23.26 26.37 -52.57
CA ASP A 410 -21.79 26.33 -52.79
C ASP A 410 -21.41 27.25 -53.99
N PRO A 411 -21.21 28.56 -53.77
CA PRO A 411 -20.92 29.52 -54.83
C PRO A 411 -19.56 29.24 -55.47
N ARG A 412 -19.53 29.13 -56.80
CA ARG A 412 -18.30 28.83 -57.57
C ARG A 412 -17.78 30.08 -58.24
N VAL A 413 -16.50 30.36 -58.05
CA VAL A 413 -15.77 31.46 -58.67
C VAL A 413 -14.51 30.91 -59.35
N PRO A 414 -14.05 31.51 -60.46
CA PRO A 414 -12.81 31.09 -61.12
C PRO A 414 -11.65 31.03 -60.13
N THR A 415 -10.82 29.98 -60.23
CA THR A 415 -9.61 29.86 -59.39
C THR A 415 -8.50 30.69 -60.01
N ALA A 416 -8.23 31.84 -59.41
CA ALA A 416 -7.09 32.68 -59.78
C ALA A 416 -5.75 32.02 -59.42
N LEU A 417 -4.65 32.57 -59.95
CA LEU A 417 -3.29 32.20 -59.55
C LEU A 417 -3.07 32.59 -58.07
N ALA A 418 -2.29 31.81 -57.33
CA ALA A 418 -2.06 32.05 -55.89
C ALA A 418 -1.34 33.39 -55.58
N THR A 419 -0.81 34.07 -56.61
CA THR A 419 -0.16 35.39 -56.52
C THR A 419 -1.09 36.55 -56.89
N ASP A 420 -2.35 36.27 -57.24
CA ASP A 420 -3.32 37.29 -57.61
C ASP A 420 -3.71 38.17 -56.42
N ASN A 421 -3.89 39.48 -56.65
CA ASN A 421 -4.16 40.50 -55.64
C ASN A 421 -5.30 41.45 -56.03
N ASP A 422 -6.15 41.05 -56.98
CA ASP A 422 -7.31 41.82 -57.39
C ASP A 422 -8.48 41.75 -56.37
N THR A 423 -9.63 42.33 -56.74
CA THR A 423 -10.83 42.37 -55.90
C THR A 423 -11.81 41.22 -56.16
N SER A 424 -11.37 40.16 -56.86
CA SER A 424 -12.19 38.99 -57.16
C SER A 424 -12.47 38.17 -55.89
N ALA A 425 -13.60 37.46 -55.86
CA ALA A 425 -13.90 36.54 -54.77
C ALA A 425 -12.96 35.32 -54.82
N ALA A 426 -12.36 34.98 -53.66
CA ALA A 426 -11.42 33.87 -53.55
C ALA A 426 -12.15 32.51 -53.53
N SER A 427 -11.78 31.60 -54.44
CA SER A 427 -12.23 30.20 -54.38
C SER A 427 -11.52 29.44 -53.25
N THR A 428 -12.14 28.36 -52.75
CA THR A 428 -11.49 27.46 -51.79
C THR A 428 -10.23 26.78 -52.34
N ALA A 429 -10.14 26.61 -53.67
CA ALA A 429 -8.95 26.12 -54.34
C ALA A 429 -7.80 27.15 -54.33
N PHE A 430 -8.11 28.43 -54.56
CA PHE A 430 -7.15 29.54 -54.40
C PHE A 430 -6.63 29.61 -52.96
N VAL A 431 -7.52 29.55 -51.96
CA VAL A 431 -7.12 29.60 -50.54
C VAL A 431 -6.18 28.44 -50.19
N ARG A 432 -6.49 27.21 -50.62
CA ARG A 432 -5.58 26.07 -50.43
C ARG A 432 -4.24 26.24 -51.15
N ALA A 433 -4.25 26.75 -52.38
CA ALA A 433 -3.02 26.99 -53.14
C ALA A 433 -2.14 28.09 -52.52
N ALA A 434 -2.76 29.18 -52.05
CA ALA A 434 -2.07 30.27 -51.36
C ALA A 434 -1.49 29.83 -50.01
N MET A 435 -2.23 29.04 -49.22
CA MET A 435 -1.72 28.49 -47.96
C MET A 435 -0.56 27.49 -48.16
N ALA A 436 -0.63 26.68 -49.22
CA ALA A 436 0.41 25.73 -49.56
C ALA A 436 1.74 26.41 -49.96
N LEU A 437 1.70 27.61 -50.53
CA LEU A 437 2.89 28.41 -50.86
C LEU A 437 3.76 28.71 -49.62
N PHE A 438 3.14 28.83 -48.45
CA PHE A 438 3.80 29.09 -47.16
C PHE A 438 3.95 27.83 -46.29
N GLY A 439 3.65 26.65 -46.84
CA GLY A 439 3.78 25.36 -46.14
C GLY A 439 2.76 25.12 -45.03
N ILE A 440 1.64 25.85 -45.02
CA ILE A 440 0.59 25.73 -44.00
C ILE A 440 -0.54 24.83 -44.53
N GLY A 441 -0.78 23.69 -43.86
CA GLY A 441 -1.88 22.77 -44.20
C GLY A 441 -1.59 21.75 -45.33
N GLY A 442 -0.32 21.56 -45.72
CA GLY A 442 0.13 20.61 -46.76
C GLY A 442 1.61 20.22 -46.61
N SER A 443 2.24 19.70 -47.67
CA SER A 443 3.68 19.38 -47.67
C SER A 443 4.52 20.67 -47.74
N SER A 444 5.48 20.85 -46.83
CA SER A 444 6.36 22.02 -46.79
C SER A 444 7.17 22.17 -48.10
N PRO A 445 7.08 23.31 -48.81
CA PRO A 445 7.82 23.53 -50.06
C PRO A 445 9.33 23.36 -49.88
N VAL A 446 9.97 22.75 -50.88
CA VAL A 446 11.42 22.54 -50.91
C VAL A 446 12.11 23.86 -51.28
N VAL A 447 13.09 24.29 -50.49
CA VAL A 447 13.85 25.52 -50.76
C VAL A 447 14.78 25.31 -51.95
N ALA A 448 14.54 26.04 -53.04
CA ALA A 448 15.45 26.08 -54.17
C ALA A 448 16.49 27.20 -53.97
N GLY A 449 17.77 26.86 -53.85
CA GLY A 449 18.84 27.84 -53.59
C GLY A 449 19.10 28.10 -52.10
N SER A 450 19.51 29.33 -51.75
CA SER A 450 19.98 29.67 -50.40
C SER A 450 18.85 29.66 -49.36
N LEU A 451 19.08 29.10 -48.17
CA LEU A 451 18.17 29.32 -47.02
C LEU A 451 18.10 30.79 -46.62
N ASP A 452 19.11 31.59 -46.95
CA ASP A 452 19.15 33.03 -46.66
C ASP A 452 18.19 33.84 -47.55
N SER A 453 17.79 33.28 -48.69
CA SER A 453 16.93 33.95 -49.68
C SER A 453 15.44 33.69 -49.49
N ILE A 454 15.04 33.01 -48.42
CA ILE A 454 13.62 32.88 -48.07
C ILE A 454 13.10 34.27 -47.68
N GLU A 455 12.06 34.74 -48.37
CA GLU A 455 11.51 36.10 -48.19
C GLU A 455 10.23 36.10 -47.33
N PHE A 456 9.45 35.01 -47.37
CA PHE A 456 8.16 34.92 -46.72
C PHE A 456 8.18 33.99 -45.51
N GLY A 457 7.43 34.36 -44.47
CA GLY A 457 7.22 33.49 -43.31
C GLY A 457 6.50 32.20 -43.70
N GLY A 458 6.95 31.07 -43.18
CA GLY A 458 6.38 29.76 -43.52
C GLY A 458 7.19 28.56 -43.05
N LEU A 459 6.66 27.38 -43.36
CA LEU A 459 7.34 26.09 -43.17
C LEU A 459 7.93 25.63 -44.49
N TYR A 460 9.23 25.36 -44.50
CA TYR A 460 9.98 24.96 -45.68
C TYR A 460 10.73 23.64 -45.42
N SER A 461 11.16 22.98 -46.48
CA SER A 461 11.97 21.76 -46.40
C SER A 461 13.30 21.90 -47.16
N VAL A 462 14.35 21.27 -46.64
CA VAL A 462 15.65 21.19 -47.29
C VAL A 462 15.59 20.13 -48.40
N GLY A 463 15.98 20.49 -49.61
CA GLY A 463 16.02 19.65 -50.80
C GLY A 463 17.43 19.39 -51.30
N THR A 464 17.54 18.63 -52.40
CA THR A 464 18.81 18.41 -53.11
C THR A 464 19.39 19.68 -53.73
N THR A 465 18.56 20.70 -53.98
CA THR A 465 18.94 21.99 -54.57
C THR A 465 19.05 23.12 -53.54
N THR A 466 18.80 22.83 -52.26
CA THR A 466 19.01 23.80 -51.18
C THR A 466 20.51 23.96 -50.96
N SER A 467 20.99 25.18 -51.14
CA SER A 467 22.38 25.59 -50.92
C SER A 467 22.39 26.72 -49.88
N GLY A 468 23.56 27.31 -49.57
CA GLY A 468 23.69 28.61 -48.87
C GLY A 468 23.00 28.75 -47.49
N GLY A 469 23.77 29.09 -46.46
CA GLY A 469 23.17 29.35 -45.14
C GLY A 469 22.59 28.11 -44.46
N LEU A 470 23.06 26.91 -44.79
CA LEU A 470 22.83 25.70 -43.98
C LEU A 470 23.80 25.66 -42.78
N PRO A 471 23.42 25.05 -41.64
CA PRO A 471 24.37 24.72 -40.58
C PRO A 471 25.54 23.91 -41.13
N ALA A 472 26.78 24.36 -40.84
CA ALA A 472 28.00 23.67 -41.25
C ALA A 472 28.30 22.50 -40.31
N VAL A 473 27.65 21.36 -40.55
CA VAL A 473 27.75 20.14 -39.73
C VAL A 473 27.98 18.90 -40.59
N THR A 474 28.59 17.86 -40.01
CA THR A 474 28.89 16.58 -40.67
C THR A 474 28.23 15.43 -39.90
N PRO A 475 27.42 14.55 -40.53
CA PRO A 475 26.94 14.61 -41.92
C PRO A 475 26.14 15.89 -42.20
N ALA A 476 26.12 16.33 -43.45
CA ALA A 476 25.36 17.50 -43.87
C ALA A 476 23.87 17.37 -43.52
N ILE A 477 23.17 18.50 -43.39
CA ILE A 477 21.73 18.51 -43.08
C ILE A 477 20.96 17.61 -44.04
N SER A 478 20.08 16.77 -43.49
CA SER A 478 19.33 15.79 -44.28
C SER A 478 18.34 16.45 -45.25
N GLN A 479 18.14 15.79 -46.40
CA GLN A 479 17.02 16.13 -47.27
C GLN A 479 15.70 15.84 -46.54
N GLY A 480 14.78 16.80 -46.55
CA GLY A 480 13.53 16.75 -45.82
C GLY A 480 13.59 17.36 -44.42
N ALA A 481 14.75 17.85 -43.96
CA ALA A 481 14.86 18.68 -42.77
C ALA A 481 13.92 19.88 -42.88
N GLN A 482 13.24 20.23 -41.80
CA GLN A 482 12.23 21.28 -41.79
C GLN A 482 12.84 22.59 -41.34
N VAL A 483 12.49 23.68 -42.02
CA VAL A 483 12.89 25.03 -41.66
C VAL A 483 11.64 25.85 -41.38
N LEU A 484 11.49 26.30 -40.15
CA LEU A 484 10.51 27.32 -39.81
C LEU A 484 11.18 28.68 -40.02
N HIS A 485 10.66 29.47 -40.96
CA HIS A 485 11.09 30.84 -41.20
C HIS A 485 10.03 31.80 -40.68
N MET A 486 10.44 32.72 -39.81
CA MET A 486 9.59 33.75 -39.24
C MET A 486 10.16 35.10 -39.66
N SER A 487 9.37 35.90 -40.36
CA SER A 487 9.76 37.24 -40.79
C SER A 487 8.88 38.31 -40.14
N TYR A 488 9.51 39.40 -39.75
CA TYR A 488 8.86 40.62 -39.25
C TYR A 488 9.44 41.82 -40.01
N THR A 489 8.56 42.67 -40.55
CA THR A 489 8.93 43.94 -41.18
C THR A 489 8.03 45.06 -40.65
N ASP A 490 8.63 46.18 -40.30
CA ASP A 490 7.94 47.43 -39.95
C ASP A 490 8.03 48.47 -41.08
N GLY A 491 8.48 48.05 -42.27
CA GLY A 491 8.69 48.92 -43.44
C GLY A 491 10.07 49.59 -43.49
N ALA A 492 10.82 49.63 -42.38
CA ALA A 492 12.15 50.25 -42.31
C ALA A 492 13.27 49.27 -41.88
N SER A 493 12.95 48.18 -41.20
CA SER A 493 13.89 47.12 -40.81
C SER A 493 13.26 45.73 -40.89
N ARG A 494 14.03 44.76 -41.38
CA ARG A 494 13.63 43.35 -41.49
C ARG A 494 14.34 42.56 -40.40
N SER A 495 13.57 41.89 -39.53
CA SER A 495 14.07 40.94 -38.53
C SER A 495 13.51 39.57 -38.82
N GLU A 496 14.39 38.57 -38.90
CA GLU A 496 14.00 37.21 -39.25
C GLU A 496 14.63 36.19 -38.33
N VAL A 497 13.93 35.09 -38.13
CA VAL A 497 14.41 33.96 -37.33
C VAL A 497 14.17 32.69 -38.11
N GLN A 498 15.16 31.81 -38.09
CA GLN A 498 15.03 30.46 -38.63
C GLN A 498 15.32 29.42 -37.55
N LEU A 499 14.47 28.41 -37.51
CA LEU A 499 14.66 27.19 -36.75
C LEU A 499 14.74 26.02 -37.73
N LEU A 500 15.82 25.26 -37.69
CA LEU A 500 16.05 24.11 -38.57
C LEU A 500 16.02 22.82 -37.74
N ILE A 501 15.16 21.89 -38.15
CA ILE A 501 14.93 20.60 -37.52
C ILE A 501 15.40 19.51 -38.49
N ASP A 502 16.50 18.85 -38.17
CA ASP A 502 17.00 17.70 -38.91
C ASP A 502 16.59 16.40 -38.19
N ARG A 503 15.44 15.85 -38.61
CA ARG A 503 14.84 14.66 -37.99
C ARG A 503 15.59 13.36 -38.27
N LEU A 504 16.49 13.32 -39.25
CA LEU A 504 17.21 12.10 -39.58
C LEU A 504 18.39 11.87 -38.62
N TYR A 505 18.98 12.96 -38.15
CA TYR A 505 20.12 12.94 -37.24
C TYR A 505 19.79 13.50 -35.84
N ASP A 506 18.51 13.77 -35.57
CA ASP A 506 17.99 14.34 -34.31
C ASP A 506 18.68 15.64 -33.87
N ARG A 507 18.94 16.54 -34.83
CA ARG A 507 19.61 17.83 -34.56
C ARG A 507 18.65 19.00 -34.71
N LEU A 508 18.81 20.00 -33.86
CA LEU A 508 18.06 21.25 -33.89
C LEU A 508 19.01 22.44 -33.94
N PHE A 509 18.71 23.42 -34.79
CA PHE A 509 19.51 24.64 -34.92
C PHE A 509 18.63 25.86 -34.95
N TYR A 510 19.12 26.99 -34.42
CA TYR A 510 18.48 28.28 -34.63
C TYR A 510 19.49 29.33 -35.11
N ARG A 511 18.98 30.34 -35.83
CA ARG A 511 19.71 31.57 -36.13
C ARG A 511 18.74 32.73 -36.33
N ARG A 512 19.28 33.95 -36.33
CA ARG A 512 18.53 35.17 -36.62
C ARG A 512 19.21 36.00 -37.70
N CYS A 513 18.42 36.83 -38.37
CA CYS A 513 18.86 37.86 -39.30
C CYS A 513 18.61 39.23 -38.66
N ASP A 514 19.68 40.00 -38.46
CA ASP A 514 19.61 41.37 -37.94
C ASP A 514 19.97 42.32 -39.09
N SER A 515 19.05 43.20 -39.49
CA SER A 515 19.25 44.19 -40.58
C SER A 515 19.75 43.59 -41.90
N GLY A 516 19.19 42.45 -42.32
CA GLY A 516 19.55 41.77 -43.56
C GLY A 516 20.83 40.93 -43.50
N GLN A 517 21.44 40.76 -42.32
CA GLN A 517 22.64 39.94 -42.10
C GLN A 517 22.34 38.73 -41.21
N TRP A 518 22.46 37.52 -41.78
CA TRP A 518 22.28 36.27 -41.05
C TRP A 518 23.43 35.99 -40.08
N LYS A 519 23.10 35.64 -38.83
CA LYS A 519 24.06 35.13 -37.84
C LYS A 519 24.35 33.65 -38.09
N THR A 520 25.47 33.17 -37.57
CA THR A 520 25.85 31.75 -37.64
C THR A 520 24.80 30.89 -36.93
N TRP A 521 24.57 29.70 -37.46
CA TRP A 521 23.71 28.72 -36.81
C TRP A 521 24.25 28.30 -35.45
N VAL A 522 23.36 28.26 -34.47
CA VAL A 522 23.66 27.77 -33.13
C VAL A 522 22.97 26.41 -32.98
N PRO A 523 23.73 25.31 -32.74
CA PRO A 523 23.13 24.02 -32.45
C PRO A 523 22.46 24.05 -31.06
N ILE A 524 21.31 23.41 -30.95
CA ILE A 524 20.66 23.10 -29.68
C ILE A 524 21.01 21.65 -29.38
N TRP A 525 21.88 21.44 -28.39
CA TRP A 525 22.45 20.14 -28.05
C TRP A 525 21.41 19.14 -27.53
N SER A 526 21.49 17.90 -28.02
CA SER A 526 20.74 16.74 -27.53
C SER A 526 21.64 15.78 -26.72
N GLY A 527 21.07 14.73 -26.14
CA GLY A 527 21.83 13.69 -25.45
C GLY A 527 22.81 12.92 -26.34
N ALA A 528 22.60 12.89 -27.67
CA ALA A 528 23.47 12.22 -28.63
C ALA A 528 24.74 13.03 -28.97
N ASP A 529 24.67 14.35 -28.81
CA ASP A 529 25.77 15.27 -29.10
C ASP A 529 26.81 15.37 -27.97
N THR A 530 26.71 14.46 -27.00
CA THR A 530 27.69 14.25 -25.94
C THR A 530 28.46 12.95 -26.21
N PRO A 531 29.36 12.91 -27.22
CA PRO A 531 30.00 11.66 -27.64
C PRO A 531 30.81 11.11 -26.47
N LYS A 532 30.58 9.84 -26.12
CA LYS A 532 31.17 9.28 -24.92
C LYS A 532 32.55 8.63 -25.21
N GLN A 533 33.54 8.80 -24.33
CA GLN A 533 34.93 8.32 -24.54
C GLN A 533 35.02 6.81 -24.63
N THR A 534 35.75 6.28 -25.61
CA THR A 534 35.85 4.82 -25.82
C THR A 534 36.80 4.11 -24.85
N GLY A 535 37.54 4.86 -24.03
CA GLY A 535 38.39 4.34 -22.96
C GLY A 535 38.92 5.42 -22.02
N PRO A 536 39.56 5.04 -20.90
CA PRO A 536 39.95 5.96 -19.81
C PRO A 536 41.10 6.94 -20.13
N LEU A 537 41.70 6.84 -21.32
CA LEU A 537 42.78 7.72 -21.81
C LEU A 537 42.44 8.40 -23.15
N ASP A 538 41.17 8.36 -23.56
CA ASP A 538 40.71 9.02 -24.79
C ASP A 538 40.70 10.55 -24.59
N VAL A 539 41.71 11.22 -25.15
CA VAL A 539 41.95 12.67 -25.00
C VAL A 539 41.26 13.52 -26.06
N THR A 540 40.32 12.96 -26.82
CA THR A 540 39.65 13.66 -27.92
C THR A 540 38.81 14.83 -27.39
N PRO A 541 39.12 16.10 -27.75
CA PRO A 541 38.42 17.27 -27.23
C PRO A 541 36.93 17.25 -27.57
N GLY A 542 36.07 17.39 -26.55
CA GLY A 542 34.62 17.42 -26.68
C GLY A 542 33.89 16.10 -26.39
N ALA A 543 34.62 15.00 -26.15
CA ALA A 543 34.03 13.73 -25.72
C ALA A 543 33.89 13.63 -24.19
N MET A 544 32.77 13.10 -23.70
CA MET A 544 32.46 12.89 -22.28
C MET A 544 32.83 11.46 -21.85
N LEU A 545 33.55 11.20 -20.77
CA LEU A 545 33.95 9.83 -20.36
C LEU A 545 32.80 8.80 -20.36
N THR A 546 32.83 7.74 -21.21
CA THR A 546 31.90 6.59 -21.05
C THR A 546 32.45 5.65 -19.99
N VAL A 547 31.65 5.38 -18.97
CA VAL A 547 31.92 4.27 -18.05
C VAL A 547 31.34 3.01 -18.70
N GLY A 548 32.20 2.15 -19.28
CA GLY A 548 31.80 0.92 -19.98
C GLY A 548 32.63 -0.31 -19.63
N ALA A 549 32.01 -1.50 -19.76
CA ALA A 549 32.45 -2.89 -19.52
C ALA A 549 32.89 -3.29 -18.10
N TRP A 550 33.48 -2.37 -17.34
CA TRP A 550 34.02 -2.67 -16.01
C TRP A 550 33.59 -1.67 -14.93
N GLY A 551 32.95 -0.56 -15.29
CA GLY A 551 32.52 0.44 -14.31
C GLY A 551 31.08 0.31 -13.82
N TRP A 552 30.74 1.09 -12.80
CA TRP A 552 29.43 1.09 -12.14
C TRP A 552 28.28 1.36 -13.12
N GLY A 553 27.39 0.38 -13.24
CA GLY A 553 26.24 0.39 -14.16
C GLY A 553 26.13 -0.85 -15.06
N ALA A 554 27.10 -1.77 -15.05
CA ALA A 554 27.02 -3.09 -15.71
C ALA A 554 26.88 -4.25 -14.70
N SER A 555 26.47 -5.45 -15.17
CA SER A 555 26.42 -6.67 -14.33
C SER A 555 27.82 -7.04 -13.86
N ALA A 556 27.97 -7.39 -12.57
CA ALA A 556 29.26 -7.72 -11.97
C ALA A 556 29.92 -8.94 -12.65
N VAL A 557 31.23 -8.89 -12.84
CA VAL A 557 31.97 -9.88 -13.65
C VAL A 557 32.46 -11.03 -12.77
N ASN A 558 32.13 -12.28 -13.11
CA ASN A 558 32.62 -13.47 -12.40
C ASN A 558 34.14 -13.58 -12.51
N PHE A 559 34.84 -13.53 -11.37
CA PHE A 559 36.29 -13.55 -11.30
C PHE A 559 36.78 -14.79 -10.53
N THR A 560 37.62 -15.60 -11.17
CA THR A 560 38.06 -16.91 -10.63
C THR A 560 39.57 -16.98 -10.34
N ASP A 561 40.33 -15.93 -10.63
CA ASP A 561 41.79 -15.84 -10.40
C ASP A 561 42.14 -15.15 -9.08
N ASP A 562 43.41 -14.80 -8.86
CA ASP A 562 43.91 -14.16 -7.63
C ASP A 562 43.48 -12.68 -7.54
N ILE A 563 42.71 -12.33 -6.51
CA ILE A 563 42.22 -10.96 -6.28
C ILE A 563 43.34 -9.95 -5.98
N ASP A 564 44.49 -10.38 -5.47
CA ASP A 564 45.62 -9.49 -5.15
C ASP A 564 46.34 -9.02 -6.43
N ALA A 565 46.12 -9.73 -7.54
CA ALA A 565 46.72 -9.51 -8.85
C ALA A 565 45.82 -8.72 -9.82
N ILE A 566 44.60 -8.35 -9.41
CA ILE A 566 43.70 -7.51 -10.23
C ILE A 566 44.38 -6.17 -10.52
N SER A 567 44.44 -5.81 -11.80
CA SER A 567 45.06 -4.58 -12.32
C SER A 567 44.11 -3.68 -13.09
N VAL A 568 42.81 -4.01 -13.09
CA VAL A 568 41.75 -3.31 -13.82
C VAL A 568 40.64 -2.92 -12.86
N SER A 569 40.33 -1.63 -12.78
CA SER A 569 39.25 -1.11 -11.94
C SER A 569 37.89 -1.67 -12.37
N ALA A 570 37.23 -2.43 -11.51
CA ALA A 570 35.89 -2.93 -11.79
C ALA A 570 35.12 -3.42 -10.55
N LEU A 571 33.84 -3.78 -10.76
CA LEU A 571 33.07 -4.59 -9.83
C LEU A 571 33.09 -6.07 -10.25
N TYR A 572 33.69 -6.90 -9.40
CA TYR A 572 33.88 -8.34 -9.61
C TYR A 572 32.99 -9.15 -8.67
N MET A 573 32.43 -10.24 -9.17
CA MET A 573 31.84 -11.31 -8.35
C MET A 573 32.96 -12.28 -7.98
N VAL A 574 33.20 -12.39 -6.68
CA VAL A 574 34.22 -13.26 -6.12
C VAL A 574 33.55 -14.42 -5.41
N SER A 575 34.13 -15.61 -5.54
CA SER A 575 33.56 -16.87 -5.08
C SER A 575 34.56 -17.67 -4.26
N ALA A 576 34.09 -18.79 -3.69
CA ALA A 576 34.94 -19.74 -3.00
C ALA A 576 36.12 -20.22 -3.85
N ALA A 577 35.96 -20.29 -5.18
CA ALA A 577 36.99 -20.71 -6.12
C ALA A 577 38.05 -19.62 -6.41
N THR A 578 37.75 -18.35 -6.13
CA THR A 578 38.67 -17.22 -6.33
C THR A 578 39.82 -17.28 -5.32
N THR A 579 41.07 -17.04 -5.74
CA THR A 579 42.27 -17.14 -4.89
C THR A 579 42.76 -15.75 -4.40
N GLY A 580 43.77 -15.68 -3.53
CA GLY A 580 44.33 -14.43 -2.98
C GLY A 580 44.00 -14.13 -1.52
N THR A 581 44.49 -13.00 -1.00
CA THR A 581 44.37 -12.63 0.43
C THR A 581 42.99 -12.05 0.76
N LYS A 582 42.07 -12.91 1.23
CA LYS A 582 40.69 -12.54 1.60
C LYS A 582 40.59 -11.94 3.02
N PRO A 583 39.61 -11.08 3.32
CA PRO A 583 39.38 -10.54 4.67
C PRO A 583 38.99 -11.65 5.67
N GLU A 584 39.58 -11.63 6.86
CA GLU A 584 39.23 -12.53 7.98
C GLU A 584 38.41 -11.80 9.05
N TYR A 585 37.43 -12.49 9.66
CA TYR A 585 36.62 -11.93 10.75
C TYR A 585 37.11 -12.45 12.12
N PRO A 586 37.32 -11.59 13.13
CA PRO A 586 37.73 -12.05 14.45
C PRO A 586 36.56 -12.71 15.21
N ALA A 587 36.63 -14.02 15.39
CA ALA A 587 35.92 -14.85 16.37
C ALA A 587 34.40 -15.08 16.21
N LEU A 588 34.05 -16.05 15.35
CA LEU A 588 33.13 -17.15 15.67
C LEU A 588 33.65 -18.41 14.93
N VAL A 589 34.31 -19.28 15.70
CA VAL A 589 34.76 -20.67 15.47
C VAL A 589 34.68 -21.24 14.04
N GLY A 590 35.85 -21.58 13.47
CA GLY A 590 36.00 -22.52 12.35
C GLY A 590 36.60 -21.89 11.10
N VAL A 591 37.85 -22.25 10.79
CA VAL A 591 38.65 -21.74 9.68
C VAL A 591 37.89 -21.82 8.35
N GLY A 592 37.64 -20.68 7.71
CA GLY A 592 37.08 -20.62 6.37
C GLY A 592 36.90 -19.18 5.92
N GLN A 593 37.78 -18.71 5.03
CA GLN A 593 37.71 -17.40 4.39
C GLN A 593 36.28 -17.09 3.89
N ILE A 594 35.82 -15.83 3.98
CA ILE A 594 34.54 -15.40 3.40
C ILE A 594 34.57 -15.71 1.90
N PRO A 595 33.82 -16.71 1.38
CA PRO A 595 34.09 -17.21 0.04
C PRO A 595 33.40 -16.35 -1.02
N ASN A 596 32.20 -15.82 -0.77
CA ASN A 596 31.38 -15.18 -1.81
C ASN A 596 31.08 -13.71 -1.46
N GLY A 597 31.30 -12.82 -2.41
CA GLY A 597 31.13 -11.37 -2.22
C GLY A 597 31.12 -10.61 -3.53
N THR A 598 30.83 -9.32 -3.45
CA THR A 598 31.19 -8.38 -4.51
C THR A 598 32.46 -7.67 -4.11
N LEU A 599 33.45 -7.68 -5.01
CA LEU A 599 34.71 -6.98 -4.86
C LEU A 599 34.73 -5.80 -5.81
N GLU A 600 34.68 -4.60 -5.28
CA GLU A 600 34.97 -3.40 -6.03
C GLU A 600 36.48 -3.15 -5.97
N HIS A 601 37.13 -3.10 -7.13
CA HIS A 601 38.54 -2.77 -7.28
C HIS A 601 38.69 -1.47 -8.04
N ILE A 602 39.54 -0.58 -7.54
CA ILE A 602 39.80 0.72 -8.15
C ILE A 602 41.31 0.96 -8.16
N GLU A 603 41.91 0.89 -9.35
CA GLU A 603 43.27 1.37 -9.62
C GLU A 603 43.34 2.89 -9.49
N ARG A 604 44.40 3.37 -8.85
CA ARG A 604 44.61 4.80 -8.56
C ARG A 604 45.94 5.25 -9.14
N GLY A 605 45.95 5.63 -10.41
CA GLY A 605 47.13 6.26 -11.05
C GLY A 605 48.26 5.27 -11.34
N SER A 606 49.50 5.58 -10.92
CA SER A 606 50.71 4.81 -11.27
C SER A 606 50.57 3.31 -10.97
N SER A 607 51.19 2.46 -11.80
CA SER A 607 50.85 1.06 -12.10
C SER A 607 50.84 0.01 -10.96
N LYS A 608 50.85 0.42 -9.68
CA LYS A 608 50.80 -0.48 -8.52
C LYS A 608 49.94 0.00 -7.34
N MET A 609 49.19 1.11 -7.46
CA MET A 609 48.31 1.61 -6.39
C MET A 609 46.85 1.30 -6.69
N ALA A 610 46.16 0.70 -5.74
CA ALA A 610 44.76 0.37 -5.89
C ALA A 610 44.03 0.39 -4.55
N THR A 611 42.71 0.34 -4.59
CA THR A 611 41.90 0.05 -3.42
C THR A 611 40.86 -0.96 -3.78
N GLN A 612 40.66 -1.87 -2.84
CA GLN A 612 39.60 -2.83 -2.92
C GLN A 612 38.63 -2.63 -1.78
N ARG A 613 37.35 -2.70 -2.13
CA ARG A 613 36.25 -2.79 -1.19
C ARG A 613 35.55 -4.12 -1.41
N TRP A 614 35.44 -4.91 -0.34
CA TRP A 614 34.76 -6.18 -0.34
C TRP A 614 33.46 -6.05 0.43
N ASP A 615 32.34 -6.36 -0.23
CA ASP A 615 31.05 -6.49 0.42
C ASP A 615 30.67 -7.99 0.46
N SER A 616 30.53 -8.52 1.68
CA SER A 616 30.24 -9.94 1.90
C SER A 616 28.80 -10.29 1.53
N LEU A 617 28.61 -11.40 0.80
CA LEU A 617 27.28 -11.94 0.48
C LEU A 617 26.80 -13.00 1.50
N ILE A 618 27.44 -13.11 2.67
CA ILE A 618 27.01 -14.04 3.73
C ILE A 618 25.71 -13.53 4.38
N GLY A 619 24.56 -13.91 3.81
CA GLY A 619 23.23 -13.81 4.41
C GLY A 619 22.68 -12.38 4.56
N SER A 620 21.44 -12.17 4.12
CA SER A 620 20.74 -10.88 4.03
C SER A 620 20.52 -10.10 5.34
N ILE A 621 21.11 -10.53 6.46
CA ILE A 621 20.84 -10.01 7.80
C ILE A 621 22.00 -9.23 8.41
N ASN A 622 23.25 -9.42 7.95
CA ASN A 622 24.42 -8.65 8.45
C ASN A 622 25.52 -8.51 7.37
N PRO A 623 25.33 -7.69 6.31
CA PRO A 623 26.37 -7.46 5.31
C PRO A 623 27.56 -6.74 5.95
N LEU A 624 28.76 -7.31 5.82
CA LEU A 624 30.01 -6.71 6.27
C LEU A 624 30.76 -6.14 5.06
N SER A 625 31.16 -4.88 5.18
CA SER A 625 31.96 -4.16 4.18
C SER A 625 33.38 -3.97 4.70
N PHE A 626 34.36 -4.43 3.93
CA PHE A 626 35.78 -4.27 4.22
C PHE A 626 36.43 -3.41 3.15
N VAL A 627 37.49 -2.71 3.52
CA VAL A 627 38.32 -1.94 2.59
C VAL A 627 39.80 -2.21 2.86
N ARG A 628 40.59 -2.23 1.81
CA ARG A 628 42.05 -2.22 1.88
C ARG A 628 42.64 -1.42 0.75
N THR A 629 43.90 -1.03 0.88
CA THR A 629 44.60 -0.25 -0.14
C THR A 629 45.97 -0.84 -0.47
N LYS A 630 46.38 -0.71 -1.72
CA LYS A 630 47.72 -1.07 -2.22
C LYS A 630 48.54 0.20 -2.31
N ASN A 631 49.70 0.20 -1.67
CA ASN A 631 50.60 1.36 -1.70
C ASN A 631 51.42 1.41 -3.00
N THR A 632 52.20 2.48 -3.20
CA THR A 632 53.03 2.71 -4.39
C THR A 632 54.08 1.62 -4.67
N ALA A 633 54.49 0.87 -3.65
CA ALA A 633 55.42 -0.26 -3.80
C ALA A 633 54.72 -1.55 -4.30
N GLY A 634 53.38 -1.55 -4.37
CA GLY A 634 52.58 -2.70 -4.75
C GLY A 634 52.27 -3.66 -3.61
N ALA A 635 52.44 -3.24 -2.34
CA ALA A 635 52.06 -4.04 -1.18
C ALA A 635 50.65 -3.68 -0.70
N TRP A 636 49.81 -4.69 -0.45
CA TRP A 636 48.47 -4.51 0.10
C TRP A 636 48.50 -4.29 1.62
N SER A 637 47.71 -3.34 2.11
CA SER A 637 47.40 -3.21 3.53
C SER A 637 46.54 -4.39 4.01
N ALA A 638 46.50 -4.60 5.33
CA ALA A 638 45.48 -5.46 5.91
C ALA A 638 44.07 -4.95 5.57
N TRP A 639 43.09 -5.86 5.60
CA TRP A 639 41.68 -5.51 5.43
C TRP A 639 41.11 -4.87 6.70
N GLU A 640 40.38 -3.77 6.54
CA GLU A 640 39.73 -3.03 7.63
C GLU A 640 38.20 -2.99 7.44
N LEU A 641 37.45 -3.10 8.54
CA LEU A 641 35.99 -3.07 8.53
C LEU A 641 35.45 -1.62 8.48
N VAL A 642 34.43 -1.36 7.66
CA VAL A 642 33.77 -0.04 7.58
C VAL A 642 32.62 0.07 8.60
N VAL A 643 32.63 1.11 9.45
CA VAL A 643 31.72 1.33 10.60
C VAL A 643 30.53 2.26 10.24
N THR A 644 29.30 1.97 10.70
CA THR A 644 28.04 2.71 10.34
C THR A 644 27.36 3.48 11.50
N ASP A 645 26.23 4.15 11.26
CA ASP A 645 25.44 5.01 12.18
C ASP A 645 24.92 4.35 13.45
N ARG A 646 24.88 3.02 13.50
CA ARG A 646 24.64 2.23 14.72
C ARG A 646 25.69 2.41 15.83
N HIS A 647 26.69 3.27 15.63
CA HIS A 647 27.84 3.45 16.52
C HIS A 647 28.00 4.86 17.16
N LEU A 648 27.01 5.77 17.16
CA LEU A 648 27.10 7.10 17.83
C LEU A 648 26.24 7.25 19.13
N PRO A 649 26.66 8.00 20.19
CA PRO A 649 26.19 7.77 21.57
C PRO A 649 25.68 9.03 22.36
N TYR A 650 24.45 9.52 22.16
CA TYR A 650 23.80 10.46 23.11
C TYR A 650 22.51 9.85 23.67
N ARG A 651 22.25 9.98 24.97
CA ARG A 651 21.24 9.23 25.73
C ARG A 651 20.09 10.09 26.28
N ALA A 652 20.30 11.34 26.72
CA ALA A 652 19.26 12.21 27.30
C ALA A 652 19.60 13.73 27.34
N LYS A 653 18.61 14.57 27.72
CA LYS A 653 18.73 16.03 27.90
C LYS A 653 18.00 16.56 29.15
N VAL A 654 18.58 17.55 29.84
CA VAL A 654 18.04 18.18 31.08
C VAL A 654 18.15 19.71 31.04
N TYR A 655 17.19 20.41 31.66
CA TYR A 655 16.94 21.86 31.51
C TYR A 655 16.65 22.56 32.86
N TYR A 656 17.39 23.62 33.19
CA TYR A 656 17.13 24.49 34.36
C TYR A 656 16.98 25.95 33.91
N ARG A 657 15.85 26.61 34.19
CA ARG A 657 15.51 27.94 33.63
C ARG A 657 14.93 28.97 34.60
N SER A 658 14.75 28.61 35.87
CA SER A 658 14.24 29.53 36.89
C SER A 658 15.36 29.84 37.87
N ALA A 659 15.47 31.10 38.29
CA ALA A 659 16.51 31.53 39.21
C ALA A 659 16.53 30.69 40.49
N GLY A 660 17.71 30.21 40.85
CA GLY A 660 17.87 29.33 42.00
C GLY A 660 19.13 28.48 41.91
N VAL A 661 19.39 27.76 43.00
CA VAL A 661 20.50 26.82 43.10
C VAL A 661 19.92 25.41 43.13
N TYR A 662 20.33 24.58 42.19
CA TYR A 662 19.89 23.19 42.02
C TYR A 662 21.09 22.25 42.14
N GLN A 663 20.81 20.96 42.31
CA GLN A 663 21.81 19.91 42.28
C GLN A 663 21.46 18.91 41.18
N TRP A 664 22.44 18.59 40.33
CA TRP A 664 22.31 17.57 39.30
C TRP A 664 23.31 16.45 39.57
N THR A 665 22.81 15.22 39.71
CA THR A 665 23.65 14.03 39.91
C THR A 665 23.95 13.42 38.55
N VAL A 666 25.24 13.20 38.26
CA VAL A 666 25.69 12.60 36.99
C VAL A 666 25.20 11.15 36.92
N PRO A 667 24.44 10.76 35.88
CA PRO A 667 23.92 9.39 35.76
C PRO A 667 25.02 8.33 35.59
N ALA A 668 24.69 7.09 35.95
CA ALA A 668 25.61 5.97 35.80
C ALA A 668 26.05 5.78 34.34
N GLY A 669 27.36 5.59 34.13
CA GLY A 669 27.94 5.38 32.79
C GLY A 669 28.08 6.66 31.93
N VAL A 670 27.80 7.84 32.49
CA VAL A 670 27.97 9.13 31.81
C VAL A 670 29.29 9.76 32.24
N TYR A 671 30.23 9.86 31.30
CA TYR A 671 31.57 10.39 31.56
C TYR A 671 31.84 11.73 30.85
N LYS A 672 30.98 12.11 29.89
CA LYS A 672 31.06 13.39 29.18
C LYS A 672 29.65 13.95 28.98
N VAL A 673 29.53 15.26 29.11
CA VAL A 673 28.27 15.99 28.92
C VAL A 673 28.52 17.27 28.15
N ASP A 674 27.66 17.57 27.18
CA ASP A 674 27.64 18.87 26.50
C ASP A 674 26.73 19.82 27.26
N VAL A 675 27.29 20.95 27.70
CA VAL A 675 26.63 21.88 28.60
C VAL A 675 26.63 23.28 28.03
N GLU A 676 25.49 23.95 28.13
CA GLU A 676 25.34 25.38 27.83
C GLU A 676 24.80 26.12 29.05
N VAL A 677 25.51 27.17 29.48
CA VAL A 677 25.15 28.05 30.59
C VAL A 677 24.88 29.45 30.04
N ARG A 678 23.77 30.06 30.45
CA ARG A 678 23.46 31.46 30.16
C ARG A 678 23.25 32.27 31.44
N GLY A 679 23.96 33.39 31.57
CA GLY A 679 23.77 34.34 32.67
C GLY A 679 22.45 35.07 32.56
N ALA A 680 21.98 35.68 33.64
CA ALA A 680 20.72 36.42 33.62
C ALA A 680 20.85 37.80 32.96
N GLY A 681 19.78 38.33 32.38
CA GLY A 681 19.79 39.68 31.80
C GLY A 681 19.68 40.78 32.86
N GLY A 682 20.28 41.94 32.60
CA GLY A 682 20.07 43.14 33.40
C GLY A 682 18.73 43.81 33.07
N SER A 683 18.13 44.53 34.00
CA SER A 683 16.93 45.33 33.74
C SER A 683 17.27 46.57 32.92
N GLY A 684 16.27 47.14 32.24
CA GLY A 684 16.42 48.47 31.67
C GLY A 684 16.52 49.55 32.75
N GLY A 685 16.99 50.73 32.37
CA GLY A 685 16.86 51.94 33.20
C GLY A 685 15.49 52.59 33.04
N PHE A 686 15.11 53.47 33.98
CA PHE A 686 13.90 54.26 33.87
C PHE A 686 14.27 55.73 33.73
N GLY A 687 13.90 56.36 32.61
CA GLY A 687 14.32 57.72 32.25
C GLY A 687 13.14 58.66 32.12
N SER A 688 13.39 59.98 32.09
CA SER A 688 12.34 60.95 31.75
C SER A 688 12.04 60.91 30.24
N GLN A 689 10.91 61.49 29.82
CA GLN A 689 10.57 61.59 28.40
C GLN A 689 11.59 62.40 27.58
N GLU A 690 12.37 63.27 28.22
CA GLU A 690 13.38 64.09 27.54
C GLU A 690 14.73 63.37 27.37
N THR A 691 15.13 62.57 28.35
CA THR A 691 16.46 61.94 28.39
C THR A 691 16.45 60.51 27.87
N GLY A 692 15.38 59.76 28.13
CA GLY A 692 15.31 58.32 27.87
C GLY A 692 16.32 57.51 28.69
N SER A 693 16.14 56.19 28.71
CA SER A 693 17.08 55.26 29.36
C SER A 693 17.42 54.10 28.43
N GLY A 694 18.64 53.62 28.51
CA GLY A 694 19.10 52.47 27.75
C GLY A 694 18.56 51.15 28.31
N GLY A 695 18.62 50.13 27.46
CA GLY A 695 18.30 48.76 27.83
C GLY A 695 19.40 48.11 28.68
N GLY A 696 19.01 47.14 29.50
CA GLY A 696 19.91 46.24 30.21
C GLY A 696 20.62 45.30 29.24
N GLY A 697 21.83 44.89 29.60
CA GLY A 697 22.60 43.92 28.81
C GLY A 697 22.02 42.52 28.93
N GLY A 698 22.16 41.71 27.87
CA GLY A 698 21.89 40.28 27.94
C GLY A 698 23.00 39.56 28.72
N GLY A 699 22.71 38.42 29.33
CA GLY A 699 23.70 37.61 30.03
C GLY A 699 24.74 36.97 29.10
N GLY A 700 25.83 36.51 29.70
CA GLY A 700 26.85 35.73 28.99
C GLY A 700 26.32 34.38 28.53
N ILE A 701 27.02 33.74 27.59
CA ILE A 701 26.81 32.34 27.21
C ILE A 701 28.14 31.61 27.29
N SER A 702 28.15 30.44 27.93
CA SER A 702 29.31 29.55 27.95
C SER A 702 28.89 28.13 27.58
N LYS A 703 29.55 27.52 26.59
CA LYS A 703 29.32 26.14 26.19
C LYS A 703 30.59 25.30 26.32
N ARG A 704 30.44 24.05 26.75
CA ARG A 704 31.57 23.15 26.98
C ARG A 704 31.17 21.68 26.94
N LEU A 705 32.04 20.87 26.34
CA LEU A 705 32.01 19.42 26.55
C LEU A 705 32.76 19.10 27.85
N CYS A 706 32.02 18.94 28.94
CA CYS A 706 32.57 18.68 30.27
C CYS A 706 32.84 17.18 30.46
N THR A 707 34.02 16.84 30.96
CA THR A 707 34.27 15.49 31.49
C THR A 707 33.73 15.44 32.92
N VAL A 708 32.90 14.46 33.22
CA VAL A 708 32.21 14.31 34.50
C VAL A 708 32.42 12.92 35.07
N VAL A 709 32.21 12.78 36.37
CA VAL A 709 32.34 11.49 37.07
C VAL A 709 30.93 10.97 37.38
N PRO A 710 30.55 9.77 36.91
CA PRO A 710 29.27 9.16 37.26
C PRO A 710 29.03 9.15 38.78
N GLY A 711 27.83 9.53 39.20
CA GLY A 711 27.42 9.60 40.61
C GLY A 711 27.86 10.86 41.37
N SER A 712 28.72 11.71 40.80
CA SER A 712 29.04 13.01 41.42
C SER A 712 27.88 14.00 41.30
N VAL A 713 27.75 14.89 42.29
CA VAL A 713 26.73 15.95 42.31
C VAL A 713 27.36 17.27 41.87
N ILE A 714 26.78 17.88 40.84
CA ILE A 714 27.20 19.16 40.30
C ILE A 714 26.14 20.21 40.67
N THR A 715 26.57 21.28 41.33
CA THR A 715 25.71 22.41 41.65
C THR A 715 25.41 23.22 40.39
N ILE A 716 24.14 23.48 40.14
CA ILE A 716 23.64 24.30 39.04
C ILE A 716 23.16 25.61 39.63
N THR A 717 23.75 26.73 39.23
CA THR A 717 23.27 28.06 39.60
C THR A 717 22.61 28.67 38.39
N VAL A 718 21.34 29.06 38.54
CA VAL A 718 20.65 29.88 37.56
C VAL A 718 20.50 31.28 38.13
N GLY A 719 21.11 32.25 37.47
CA GLY A 719 21.06 33.65 37.88
C GLY A 719 19.65 34.23 37.77
N ALA A 720 19.27 35.05 38.73
CA ALA A 720 18.09 35.92 38.68
C ALA A 720 18.31 37.11 37.75
N GLY A 721 17.29 37.41 36.95
CA GLY A 721 17.21 38.62 36.13
C GLY A 721 17.22 39.88 36.98
N GLY A 722 17.75 40.97 36.42
CA GLY A 722 17.75 42.28 37.09
C GLY A 722 16.32 42.75 37.34
N ALA A 723 16.01 43.16 38.58
CA ALA A 723 14.70 43.67 38.94
C ALA A 723 14.41 45.04 38.28
N ALA A 724 13.16 45.26 37.89
CA ALA A 724 12.69 46.54 37.35
C ALA A 724 12.89 47.69 38.34
N VAL A 725 13.11 48.91 37.81
CA VAL A 725 13.20 50.14 38.61
C VAL A 725 12.05 51.08 38.27
N SER A 726 11.39 51.63 39.29
CA SER A 726 10.19 52.47 39.16
C SER A 726 10.42 53.95 39.47
N THR A 727 11.67 54.34 39.76
CA THR A 727 12.05 55.75 39.98
C THR A 727 12.62 56.36 38.70
N VAL A 728 12.05 57.47 38.24
CA VAL A 728 12.53 58.20 37.05
C VAL A 728 13.96 58.67 37.28
N GLY A 729 14.86 58.36 36.35
CA GLY A 729 16.30 58.62 36.42
C GLY A 729 17.15 57.47 36.99
N ALA A 730 16.53 56.40 37.50
CA ALA A 730 17.27 55.27 38.06
C ALA A 730 17.87 54.37 36.96
N SER A 731 19.13 53.98 37.14
CA SER A 731 19.73 52.89 36.37
C SER A 731 19.09 51.56 36.72
N GLY A 732 19.03 50.65 35.74
CA GLY A 732 18.57 49.29 35.93
C GLY A 732 19.46 48.49 36.87
N ASN A 733 18.91 47.42 37.42
CA ASN A 733 19.65 46.46 38.23
C ASN A 733 20.29 45.40 37.32
N SER A 734 21.51 44.98 37.66
CA SER A 734 22.22 43.94 36.90
C SER A 734 21.65 42.56 37.17
N GLY A 735 21.68 41.69 36.17
CA GLY A 735 21.40 40.27 36.35
C GLY A 735 22.52 39.57 37.11
N THR A 736 22.20 38.44 37.73
CA THR A 736 23.21 37.61 38.43
C THR A 736 23.72 36.47 37.54
N ALA A 737 24.84 35.87 37.94
CA ALA A 737 25.52 34.85 37.14
C ALA A 737 24.84 33.47 37.22
N SER A 738 24.97 32.70 36.14
CA SER A 738 24.63 31.28 36.11
C SER A 738 25.89 30.43 36.00
N ALA A 739 25.87 29.19 36.50
CA ALA A 739 27.02 28.29 36.47
C ALA A 739 26.63 26.82 36.43
N PHE A 740 27.43 26.01 35.74
CA PHE A 740 27.44 24.56 35.85
C PHE A 740 28.67 24.13 36.67
N GLY A 741 28.49 24.01 37.99
CA GLY A 741 29.56 23.76 38.94
C GLY A 741 30.72 24.74 38.77
N THR A 742 31.94 24.22 38.83
CA THR A 742 33.17 24.97 38.54
C THR A 742 33.62 24.86 37.08
N PHE A 743 32.85 24.17 36.21
CA PHE A 743 33.26 23.85 34.85
C PHE A 743 33.15 25.06 33.91
N CYS A 744 31.99 25.72 33.93
CA CYS A 744 31.75 26.93 33.16
C CYS A 744 30.66 27.78 33.81
N SER A 745 30.75 29.08 33.60
CA SER A 745 29.81 30.06 34.13
C SER A 745 29.57 31.17 33.13
N ALA A 746 28.50 31.92 33.35
CA ALA A 746 28.19 33.10 32.56
C ALA A 746 27.68 34.21 33.48
N THR A 747 28.31 35.38 33.41
CA THR A 747 27.89 36.52 34.21
C THR A 747 26.55 37.05 33.74
N GLY A 748 25.81 37.68 34.64
CA GLY A 748 24.65 38.44 34.23
C GLY A 748 25.02 39.70 33.44
N GLY A 749 24.05 40.23 32.70
CA GLY A 749 24.19 41.51 32.01
C GLY A 749 23.99 42.69 32.96
N SER A 750 24.66 43.81 32.64
CA SER A 750 24.57 45.04 33.45
C SER A 750 23.20 45.71 33.28
N GLY A 751 22.74 46.46 34.28
CA GLY A 751 21.50 47.24 34.18
C GLY A 751 21.63 48.52 33.34
N GLY A 752 20.59 48.86 32.57
CA GLY A 752 20.57 50.01 31.65
C GLY A 752 20.65 51.37 32.34
N SER A 753 21.43 52.33 31.82
CA SER A 753 21.61 53.66 32.42
C SER A 753 20.89 54.75 31.62
N SER A 754 20.75 55.94 32.20
CA SER A 754 20.16 57.11 31.52
C SER A 754 20.99 57.46 30.27
N GLY A 755 20.37 57.39 29.09
CA GLY A 755 20.99 57.74 27.80
C GLY A 755 21.97 56.73 27.19
N SER A 756 22.39 55.66 27.88
CA SER A 756 23.32 54.65 27.34
C SER A 756 22.86 53.22 27.63
N GLY A 757 23.06 52.32 26.66
CA GLY A 757 22.77 50.90 26.82
C GLY A 757 23.83 50.21 27.69
N ALA A 758 23.43 49.15 28.38
CA ALA A 758 24.32 48.45 29.30
C ALA A 758 25.09 47.31 28.63
N THR A 759 26.29 47.01 29.13
CA THR A 759 27.12 45.94 28.61
C THR A 759 26.49 44.57 28.85
N GLY A 760 26.61 43.69 27.85
CA GLY A 760 26.25 42.29 28.00
C GLY A 760 27.20 41.57 28.97
N GLY A 761 26.71 40.51 29.61
CA GLY A 761 27.52 39.60 30.39
C GLY A 761 28.42 38.74 29.50
N PHE A 762 29.37 38.05 30.10
CA PHE A 762 30.35 37.22 29.39
C PHE A 762 30.34 35.78 29.92
N GLY A 763 30.52 34.83 29.01
CA GLY A 763 30.82 33.44 29.37
C GLY A 763 32.26 33.29 29.86
N ALA A 764 32.49 32.39 30.81
CA ALA A 764 33.80 32.03 31.34
C ALA A 764 33.91 30.51 31.54
N GLY A 765 35.09 29.96 31.24
CA GLY A 765 35.40 28.55 31.47
C GLY A 765 34.85 27.57 30.42
N GLY A 766 34.11 28.03 29.40
CA GLY A 766 33.66 27.21 28.28
C GLY A 766 34.66 27.11 27.14
N ASP A 767 34.46 26.13 26.26
CA ASP A 767 35.18 26.01 24.99
C ASP A 767 34.71 27.10 24.01
N ILE A 768 33.46 27.53 24.15
CA ILE A 768 32.87 28.68 23.45
C ILE A 768 32.29 29.62 24.48
N ASN A 769 32.79 30.86 24.51
CA ASN A 769 32.31 31.92 25.40
C ASN A 769 31.82 33.11 24.57
N MET A 770 30.58 33.52 24.82
CA MET A 770 29.87 34.53 24.05
C MET A 770 29.04 35.41 24.97
N SER A 771 28.39 36.40 24.38
CA SER A 771 27.42 37.28 25.04
C SER A 771 26.13 37.30 24.23
N LEU A 772 24.98 37.42 24.91
CA LEU A 772 23.70 37.73 24.24
C LEU A 772 23.66 39.17 23.70
N GLY A 773 24.68 39.98 24.02
CA GLY A 773 24.87 41.33 23.48
C GLY A 773 24.56 42.43 24.48
N ALA A 774 25.05 43.63 24.16
CA ALA A 774 24.76 44.83 24.94
C ALA A 774 23.30 45.27 24.75
N GLY A 775 22.75 45.95 25.75
CA GLY A 775 21.55 46.75 25.57
C GLY A 775 21.86 47.99 24.73
N ASN A 776 20.84 48.53 24.09
CA ASN A 776 20.96 49.68 23.22
C ASN A 776 20.73 50.99 24.00
N PRO A 777 21.35 52.11 23.57
CA PRO A 777 21.02 53.42 24.12
C PRO A 777 19.57 53.80 23.80
N ALA A 778 19.07 54.82 24.50
CA ALA A 778 17.77 55.41 24.18
C ALA A 778 17.78 56.04 22.78
N LEU A 779 16.68 55.93 22.04
CA LEU A 779 16.53 56.53 20.72
C LEU A 779 15.76 57.85 20.83
N ARG A 780 16.33 58.92 20.25
CA ARG A 780 15.66 60.22 20.10
C ARG A 780 15.28 60.45 18.65
N ASN A 781 14.04 60.88 18.41
CA ASN A 781 13.60 61.30 17.08
C ASN A 781 14.05 62.74 16.82
N ALA A 782 14.67 62.99 15.67
CA ALA A 782 15.42 64.23 15.37
C ALA A 782 14.63 65.56 15.42
N PRO A 783 13.28 65.59 15.49
CA PRO A 783 12.56 66.84 15.76
C PRO A 783 11.55 66.82 16.93
N SER A 784 11.53 65.86 17.86
CA SER A 784 10.49 65.82 18.93
C SER A 784 10.98 65.45 20.33
N THR A 785 10.38 66.08 21.35
CA THR A 785 10.58 65.96 22.82
C THR A 785 10.30 64.59 23.45
N TYR A 786 10.23 63.51 22.66
CA TYR A 786 9.90 62.16 23.12
C TYR A 786 11.07 61.19 22.87
N ALA A 787 11.76 60.81 23.95
CA ALA A 787 12.76 59.74 23.95
C ALA A 787 12.09 58.38 24.16
N LEU A 788 12.46 57.40 23.33
CA LEU A 788 12.10 56.00 23.51
C LEU A 788 13.24 55.29 24.24
N GLY A 789 12.88 54.46 25.21
CA GLY A 789 13.87 53.66 25.91
C GLY A 789 14.51 52.60 25.00
N GLY A 790 15.78 52.32 25.24
CA GLY A 790 16.58 51.41 24.42
C GLY A 790 16.21 49.94 24.64
N ALA A 791 16.29 49.14 23.58
CA ALA A 791 16.10 47.69 23.64
C ALA A 791 17.14 47.02 24.55
N GLY A 792 16.73 46.00 25.30
CA GLY A 792 17.65 45.14 26.05
C GLY A 792 18.41 44.15 25.16
N GLY A 793 19.58 43.71 25.60
CA GLY A 793 20.44 42.78 24.86
C GLY A 793 19.81 41.40 24.69
N GLY A 794 19.97 40.80 23.51
CA GLY A 794 19.36 39.50 23.14
C GLY A 794 18.16 39.60 22.18
N GLY A 795 17.58 40.79 21.98
CA GLY A 795 16.74 41.09 20.81
C GLY A 795 15.22 40.94 20.97
N GLU A 796 14.68 40.45 22.09
CA GLU A 796 13.21 40.38 22.30
C GLU A 796 12.61 41.66 22.92
N SER A 797 13.43 42.55 23.46
CA SER A 797 12.94 43.77 24.10
C SER A 797 12.69 44.88 23.07
N ILE A 798 11.41 45.14 22.75
CA ILE A 798 10.98 46.17 21.78
C ILE A 798 11.07 47.59 22.39
N PHE A 799 11.46 48.58 21.57
CA PHE A 799 11.39 50.02 21.88
C PHE A 799 9.95 50.42 22.21
N ALA A 800 9.65 50.62 23.48
CA ALA A 800 8.29 51.00 23.89
C ALA A 800 8.31 51.84 25.17
N THR A 801 7.31 52.70 25.33
CA THR A 801 7.20 53.60 26.47
C THR A 801 6.66 52.89 27.72
N SER A 802 5.85 51.81 27.58
CA SER A 802 4.98 51.29 28.65
C SER A 802 4.96 49.77 28.94
N ASN A 803 5.63 48.90 28.16
CA ASN A 803 5.61 47.44 28.40
C ASN A 803 6.64 46.99 29.46
N SER A 804 6.18 46.52 30.62
CA SER A 804 7.03 46.08 31.76
C SER A 804 7.15 44.56 31.92
N THR A 805 6.70 43.75 30.96
CA THR A 805 6.75 42.28 31.03
C THR A 805 8.18 41.72 30.94
N THR A 806 8.50 40.64 31.65
CA THR A 806 9.82 40.00 31.57
C THR A 806 10.06 39.37 30.19
N PRO A 807 11.25 39.49 29.58
CA PRO A 807 11.59 38.81 28.33
C PRO A 807 11.38 37.29 28.40
N SER A 808 11.03 36.67 27.27
CA SER A 808 10.58 35.27 27.25
C SER A 808 11.74 34.27 27.16
N GLN A 809 12.87 34.71 26.61
CA GLN A 809 14.07 33.89 26.51
C GLN A 809 15.04 34.10 27.69
N PRO A 810 15.58 33.00 28.27
CA PRO A 810 16.53 33.09 29.35
C PRO A 810 17.78 33.90 29.01
N GLY A 811 18.15 34.79 29.93
CA GLY A 811 19.33 35.65 29.87
C GLY A 811 19.14 36.95 29.11
N MET A 812 17.97 37.24 28.53
CA MET A 812 17.77 38.50 27.81
C MET A 812 17.63 39.71 28.74
N GLY A 813 18.23 40.83 28.32
CA GLY A 813 18.14 42.10 29.02
C GLY A 813 16.76 42.76 28.86
N GLY A 814 16.33 43.48 29.89
CA GLY A 814 15.11 44.29 29.85
C GLY A 814 15.33 45.63 29.15
N GLY A 815 14.32 46.14 28.47
CA GLY A 815 14.36 47.44 27.79
C GLY A 815 14.25 48.61 28.76
N GLY A 816 14.96 49.69 28.43
CA GLY A 816 14.79 50.98 29.08
C GLY A 816 13.40 51.53 28.80
N ARG A 817 12.85 52.33 29.73
CA ARG A 817 11.49 52.88 29.61
C ARG A 817 11.44 54.35 30.01
N THR A 818 10.36 55.02 29.62
CA THR A 818 10.06 56.43 29.98
C THR A 818 8.68 56.63 30.59
N SER A 819 7.91 55.55 30.80
CA SER A 819 6.68 55.56 31.61
C SER A 819 6.56 54.31 32.50
N ASN A 820 5.81 54.42 33.61
CA ASN A 820 5.57 53.40 34.65
C ASN A 820 6.81 52.93 35.43
N GLN A 821 7.57 51.99 34.87
CA GLN A 821 8.80 51.41 35.45
C GLN A 821 9.62 50.76 34.32
N SER A 822 10.89 50.46 34.56
CA SER A 822 11.71 49.75 33.58
C SER A 822 11.28 48.29 33.40
N GLN A 823 11.72 47.67 32.31
CA GLN A 823 11.48 46.24 32.08
C GLN A 823 12.52 45.42 32.87
N PRO A 824 12.11 44.38 33.64
CA PRO A 824 13.06 43.49 34.31
C PRO A 824 13.82 42.64 33.28
N GLY A 825 15.00 42.15 33.65
CA GLY A 825 15.74 41.16 32.86
C GLY A 825 15.19 39.75 33.06
N ALA A 826 15.45 38.85 32.12
CA ALA A 826 15.09 37.44 32.25
C ALA A 826 16.14 36.65 33.05
N ASP A 827 15.69 35.63 33.78
CA ASP A 827 16.56 34.66 34.47
C ASP A 827 17.48 33.94 33.48
N GLY A 828 18.63 33.47 33.96
CA GLY A 828 19.55 32.66 33.17
C GLY A 828 19.05 31.23 32.92
N CYS A 829 19.91 30.36 32.40
CA CYS A 829 19.60 28.94 32.29
C CYS A 829 20.85 28.04 32.21
N VAL A 830 20.64 26.73 32.40
CA VAL A 830 21.63 25.68 32.17
C VAL A 830 20.99 24.49 31.43
N PHE A 831 21.66 24.04 30.36
CA PHE A 831 21.29 22.91 29.50
C PHE A 831 22.35 21.82 29.58
N ILE A 832 21.96 20.55 29.69
CA ILE A 832 22.88 19.41 29.77
C ILE A 832 22.42 18.32 28.79
N THR A 833 23.30 17.84 27.91
CA THR A 833 23.08 16.70 26.99
C THR A 833 24.13 15.63 27.22
N TYR A 834 23.75 14.36 27.35
CA TYR A 834 24.66 13.28 27.72
C TYR A 834 24.25 11.90 27.24
#